data_AF-A0A1Y4RIU9-F1
#
_entry.id   AF-A0A1Y4RIU9-F1
#
_cell.length_a   1.000
_cell.length_b   1.000
_cell.length_c   1.000
_cell.angle_alpha   90.00
_cell.angle_beta   90.00
_cell.angle_gamma   90.00
#
_symmetry.space_group_name_H-M   'P 1'
#
loop_
_entity.id
_entity.type
_entity.pdbx_description
1 polymer ?
#
loop_
_entity_poly.entity_id
_entity_poly.type
_entity_poly.pdbx_seq_one_letter_code
_entity_poly.pdbx_strand_id
1 'polypeptide(L)'
;MNMWKRLSPVKKEIFLLLIMAGFGLVKQFLVYNLPIMAVPKGIHDDWIMVHLADTLRSGQWLGEYNSLTLTKGMFFPLYLAVINFFHLSYLNVTAFLYTVSCMVFVYALRPLVKKPLPRLALYLALLWNPVSYSLQAFQRVYRNSISYIQVLFIFAGFLAVYLRRREPVKKHISWMIAAAAGTVSFFYTREDAIWIVPFLVVFVLVYLGSLFGMWRRERKTEMPVSAAGTAGKKTLGTARPYMLKVLLVLVPFLSLWGAGKWIARQNLNHYGIEVTNELQSGGFAEMYKSMMSVKPEEDIPGVTMTNEKIARMCEVCPTLKELEPYIQSSKEYWAGEEGDAENWEVRDGWVFWIFRTALEEAGYYTDGAAANAVCLQIRDEIEAALDAGLLERQATMPSTYMSPWRKGYLGDLFGAMGKAIAYTTTYDEMETLVYLYSEPDENGGIPLFERITGDKAVWYESDLVEMAGWYVSYEGMEGVTLQAELSDGTVLGTAEFTESEDVASYLAQQGIDASGSEKCRFSLKLSVEDKPQTVYLRAYRNGELLDEYELSEDVAQVERENSRLNLDWYWDVPERHGFLASINYKGGILNGILQVYRWTGPVLAALGFVSWLLLSVRRIRCLVKKEKDEDSLARWLVVTSLLASYLVLLGGISYSEISGWNAILYWYLSGGYPVMIAFEVLALIFAWYDLKAFRAERKGK
;
A
#
# COMPACT_ATOMS: atom_id res chain seq x y z
N MET A 1 28.69 -30.41 8.54
CA MET A 1 29.41 -29.92 7.32
C MET A 1 29.79 -31.02 6.30
N ASN A 2 30.12 -32.25 6.73
CA ASN A 2 30.47 -33.37 5.83
C ASN A 2 29.30 -33.92 5.00
N MET A 3 28.07 -33.88 5.52
CA MET A 3 26.87 -34.33 4.81
C MET A 3 26.54 -33.44 3.60
N TRP A 4 26.74 -32.11 3.71
CA TRP A 4 26.51 -31.14 2.63
C TRP A 4 27.45 -31.34 1.44
N LYS A 5 28.72 -31.70 1.69
CA LYS A 5 29.70 -31.94 0.62
C LYS A 5 29.32 -33.15 -0.25
N ARG A 6 28.67 -34.16 0.34
CA ARG A 6 28.25 -35.42 -0.32
C ARG A 6 26.96 -35.31 -1.14
N LEU A 7 26.18 -34.23 -0.99
CA LEU A 7 24.94 -34.04 -1.75
C LEU A 7 25.22 -33.66 -3.22
N SER A 8 24.43 -34.24 -4.14
CA SER A 8 24.44 -33.86 -5.55
C SER A 8 24.00 -32.39 -5.74
N PRO A 9 24.35 -31.73 -6.85
CA PRO A 9 23.92 -30.35 -7.11
C PRO A 9 22.41 -30.18 -7.04
N VAL A 10 21.63 -31.13 -7.58
CA VAL A 10 20.17 -31.12 -7.53
C VAL A 10 19.65 -31.21 -6.10
N LYS A 11 20.21 -32.13 -5.28
CA LYS A 11 19.82 -32.25 -3.86
C LYS A 11 20.15 -30.99 -3.06
N LYS A 12 21.26 -30.31 -3.38
CA LYS A 12 21.61 -29.01 -2.76
C LYS A 12 20.62 -27.90 -3.11
N GLU A 13 20.13 -27.87 -4.35
CA GLU A 13 19.11 -26.89 -4.77
C GLU A 13 17.76 -27.17 -4.12
N ILE A 14 17.33 -28.44 -4.07
CA ILE A 14 16.09 -28.83 -3.36
C ILE A 14 16.19 -28.44 -1.88
N PHE A 15 17.31 -28.73 -1.23
CA PHE A 15 17.51 -28.36 0.16
C PHE A 15 17.49 -26.85 0.38
N LEU A 16 18.08 -26.06 -0.53
CA LEU A 16 18.00 -24.61 -0.47
C LEU A 16 16.55 -24.13 -0.60
N LEU A 17 15.77 -24.68 -1.55
CA LEU A 17 14.35 -24.36 -1.69
C LEU A 17 13.55 -24.69 -0.43
N LEU A 18 13.80 -25.85 0.18
CA LEU A 18 13.14 -26.24 1.42
C LEU A 18 13.49 -25.31 2.59
N ILE A 19 14.75 -24.86 2.69
CA ILE A 19 15.14 -23.85 3.69
C ILE A 19 14.41 -22.53 3.43
N MET A 20 14.39 -22.06 2.17
CA MET A 20 13.72 -20.82 1.83
C MET A 20 12.22 -20.89 2.15
N ALA A 21 11.56 -21.98 1.76
CA ALA A 21 10.17 -22.24 2.09
C ALA A 21 9.95 -22.33 3.61
N GLY A 22 10.84 -22.97 4.36
CA GLY A 22 10.79 -23.05 5.82
C GLY A 22 10.81 -21.67 6.49
N PHE A 23 11.73 -20.79 6.08
CA PHE A 23 11.73 -19.40 6.56
C PHE A 23 10.50 -18.62 6.11
N GLY A 24 10.00 -18.88 4.90
CA GLY A 24 8.72 -18.34 4.41
C GLY A 24 7.55 -18.73 5.31
N LEU A 25 7.49 -19.99 5.76
CA LEU A 25 6.48 -20.47 6.71
C LEU A 25 6.64 -19.84 8.10
N VAL A 26 7.87 -19.62 8.57
CA VAL A 26 8.11 -18.87 9.81
C VAL A 26 7.56 -17.45 9.69
N LYS A 27 7.83 -16.77 8.57
CA LYS A 27 7.24 -15.46 8.31
C LYS A 27 5.72 -15.52 8.28
N GLN A 28 5.16 -16.48 7.56
CA GLN A 28 3.70 -16.69 7.48
C GLN A 28 3.09 -16.84 8.88
N PHE A 29 3.71 -17.63 9.75
CA PHE A 29 3.28 -17.82 11.12
C PHE A 29 3.30 -16.53 11.95
N LEU A 30 4.34 -15.69 11.78
CA LEU A 30 4.46 -14.42 12.50
C LEU A 30 3.45 -13.36 12.04
N VAL A 31 3.03 -13.38 10.78
CA VAL A 31 2.03 -12.42 10.28
C VAL A 31 0.60 -12.95 10.36
N TYR A 32 0.44 -14.27 10.48
CA TYR A 32 -0.86 -14.90 10.67
C TYR A 32 -1.55 -14.30 11.89
N ASN A 33 -2.84 -13.98 11.77
CA ASN A 33 -3.67 -13.41 12.83
C ASN A 33 -3.29 -11.99 13.29
N LEU A 34 -2.35 -11.30 12.64
CA LEU A 34 -2.16 -9.87 12.88
C LEU A 34 -3.43 -9.11 12.48
N PRO A 35 -3.79 -8.03 13.18
CA PRO A 35 -4.94 -7.23 12.78
C PRO A 35 -4.63 -6.38 11.56
N ILE A 36 -5.65 -6.14 10.75
CA ILE A 36 -5.61 -5.12 9.68
C ILE A 36 -5.85 -3.73 10.26
N MET A 37 -5.29 -2.71 9.61
CA MET A 37 -5.71 -1.32 9.78
C MET A 37 -6.88 -1.08 8.84
N ALA A 38 -8.09 -0.99 9.38
CA ALA A 38 -9.26 -0.54 8.63
C ALA A 38 -9.41 0.98 8.80
N VAL A 39 -9.59 1.69 7.69
CA VAL A 39 -9.75 3.15 7.69
C VAL A 39 -11.01 3.50 6.88
N PRO A 40 -12.22 3.16 7.36
CA PRO A 40 -13.46 3.36 6.62
C PRO A 40 -13.78 4.84 6.37
N LYS A 41 -13.31 5.77 7.23
CA LYS A 41 -13.42 7.22 7.00
C LYS A 41 -12.56 7.73 5.84
N GLY A 42 -11.59 6.95 5.39
CA GLY A 42 -10.74 7.27 4.24
C GLY A 42 -11.47 7.08 2.91
N ILE A 43 -12.54 7.84 2.67
CA ILE A 43 -13.45 7.68 1.51
C ILE A 43 -12.66 7.68 0.18
N HIS A 44 -11.75 8.63 0.03
CA HIS A 44 -10.94 8.83 -1.19
C HIS A 44 -9.74 7.88 -1.33
N ASP A 45 -9.46 7.06 -0.31
CA ASP A 45 -8.29 6.18 -0.25
C ASP A 45 -8.64 4.74 0.11
N ASP A 46 -8.83 4.42 1.39
CA ASP A 46 -8.98 3.05 1.87
C ASP A 46 -10.38 2.48 1.57
N TRP A 47 -11.43 3.23 1.88
CA TRP A 47 -12.81 2.77 1.72
C TRP A 47 -13.14 2.47 0.26
N ILE A 48 -12.77 3.36 -0.67
CA ILE A 48 -13.00 3.14 -2.10
C ILE A 48 -12.37 1.82 -2.59
N MET A 49 -11.19 1.44 -2.08
CA MET A 49 -10.54 0.18 -2.50
C MET A 49 -11.37 -1.05 -2.11
N VAL A 50 -11.91 -1.03 -0.89
CA VAL A 50 -12.70 -2.14 -0.32
C VAL A 50 -14.10 -2.15 -0.94
N HIS A 51 -14.71 -0.97 -1.11
CA HIS A 51 -16.01 -0.81 -1.77
C HIS A 51 -15.95 -1.30 -3.23
N LEU A 52 -14.91 -0.94 -3.99
CA LEU A 52 -14.70 -1.43 -5.35
C LEU A 52 -14.48 -2.96 -5.40
N ALA A 53 -13.89 -3.54 -4.37
CA ALA A 53 -13.75 -4.99 -4.28
C ALA A 53 -15.11 -5.68 -4.06
N ASP A 54 -15.99 -5.08 -3.25
CA ASP A 54 -17.34 -5.56 -2.96
C ASP A 54 -18.27 -5.48 -4.19
N THR A 55 -18.19 -4.38 -4.96
CA THR A 55 -18.96 -4.21 -6.21
C THR A 55 -18.47 -5.15 -7.30
N LEU A 56 -17.15 -5.34 -7.46
CA LEU A 56 -16.57 -6.37 -8.33
C LEU A 56 -17.05 -7.77 -7.92
N ARG A 57 -17.18 -8.01 -6.62
CA ARG A 57 -17.68 -9.28 -6.08
C ARG A 57 -19.13 -9.54 -6.49
N SER A 58 -19.94 -8.50 -6.45
CA SER A 58 -21.36 -8.52 -6.72
C SER A 58 -21.69 -8.47 -8.23
N GLY A 59 -20.69 -8.45 -9.10
CA GLY A 59 -20.86 -8.41 -10.55
C GLY A 59 -21.25 -7.03 -11.09
N GLN A 60 -21.11 -5.97 -10.29
CA GLN A 60 -21.47 -4.59 -10.63
C GLN A 60 -20.29 -3.79 -11.21
N TRP A 61 -19.30 -4.48 -11.78
CA TRP A 61 -18.03 -3.90 -12.23
C TRP A 61 -17.38 -3.02 -11.14
N LEU A 62 -17.22 -1.71 -11.33
CA LEU A 62 -16.64 -0.78 -10.36
C LEU A 62 -17.71 0.06 -9.63
N GLY A 63 -18.96 -0.42 -9.59
CA GLY A 63 -20.07 0.28 -8.96
C GLY A 63 -20.68 1.38 -9.83
N GLU A 64 -21.47 2.26 -9.21
CA GLU A 64 -22.08 3.41 -9.86
C GLU A 64 -21.02 4.44 -10.30
N TYR A 65 -21.31 5.19 -11.37
CA TYR A 65 -20.41 6.23 -11.84
C TYR A 65 -20.60 7.50 -11.01
N ASN A 66 -19.53 7.97 -10.37
CA ASN A 66 -19.53 9.15 -9.52
C ASN A 66 -18.12 9.78 -9.47
N SER A 67 -17.92 10.81 -8.65
CA SER A 67 -16.64 11.52 -8.55
C SER A 67 -15.46 10.64 -8.12
N LEU A 68 -15.70 9.49 -7.48
CA LEU A 68 -14.67 8.56 -7.04
C LEU A 68 -14.31 7.53 -8.13
N THR A 69 -15.22 7.26 -9.07
CA THR A 69 -15.06 6.21 -10.08
C THR A 69 -13.92 6.53 -11.06
N LEU A 70 -13.13 5.50 -11.41
CA LEU A 70 -11.94 5.61 -12.30
C LEU A 70 -10.83 6.57 -11.83
N THR A 71 -10.78 6.94 -10.54
CA THR A 71 -9.69 7.76 -9.98
C THR A 71 -8.45 6.95 -9.61
N LYS A 72 -8.61 5.66 -9.35
CA LYS A 72 -7.54 4.76 -8.88
C LYS A 72 -7.44 3.50 -9.72
N GLY A 73 -6.25 2.92 -9.79
CA GLY A 73 -6.01 1.64 -10.46
C GLY A 73 -6.84 0.47 -9.88
N MET A 74 -7.55 -0.26 -10.74
CA MET A 74 -8.50 -1.32 -10.35
C MET A 74 -7.86 -2.62 -9.85
N PHE A 75 -6.55 -2.82 -9.99
CA PHE A 75 -5.94 -4.13 -9.71
C PHE A 75 -5.96 -4.49 -8.22
N PHE A 76 -5.81 -3.52 -7.32
CA PHE A 76 -5.89 -3.80 -5.87
C PHE A 76 -7.30 -4.18 -5.42
N PRO A 77 -8.39 -3.48 -5.83
CA PRO A 77 -9.76 -3.95 -5.64
C PRO A 77 -10.00 -5.35 -6.23
N LEU A 78 -9.51 -5.62 -7.45
CA LEU A 78 -9.60 -6.94 -8.07
C LEU A 78 -8.86 -8.01 -7.25
N TYR A 79 -7.70 -7.68 -6.69
CA TYR A 79 -6.93 -8.56 -5.82
C TYR A 79 -7.70 -8.91 -4.55
N LEU A 80 -8.28 -7.91 -3.87
CA LEU A 80 -9.13 -8.12 -2.70
C LEU A 80 -10.36 -8.96 -3.04
N ALA A 81 -11.02 -8.66 -4.16
CA ALA A 81 -12.13 -9.47 -4.64
C ALA A 81 -11.66 -10.91 -4.88
N VAL A 82 -10.57 -11.18 -5.59
CA VAL A 82 -10.10 -12.57 -5.80
C VAL A 82 -9.80 -13.29 -4.48
N ILE A 83 -9.17 -12.63 -3.51
CA ILE A 83 -8.90 -13.20 -2.18
C ILE A 83 -10.20 -13.57 -1.46
N ASN A 84 -11.15 -12.64 -1.43
CA ASN A 84 -12.47 -12.84 -0.84
C ASN A 84 -13.19 -14.05 -1.47
N PHE A 85 -12.98 -14.30 -2.77
CA PHE A 85 -13.69 -15.37 -3.52
C PHE A 85 -13.32 -16.74 -2.99
N PHE A 86 -12.04 -16.88 -2.68
CA PHE A 86 -11.47 -18.11 -2.19
C PHE A 86 -11.52 -18.18 -0.65
N HIS A 87 -12.17 -17.21 0.00
CA HIS A 87 -12.23 -17.09 1.46
C HIS A 87 -10.84 -17.13 2.12
N LEU A 88 -9.87 -16.46 1.49
CA LEU A 88 -8.50 -16.38 1.98
C LEU A 88 -8.31 -15.10 2.79
N SER A 89 -7.35 -15.09 3.72
CA SER A 89 -6.95 -13.89 4.46
C SER A 89 -6.01 -13.04 3.59
N TYR A 90 -6.32 -11.75 3.49
CA TYR A 90 -5.55 -10.75 2.76
C TYR A 90 -4.10 -10.65 3.25
N LEU A 91 -3.85 -10.55 4.55
CA LEU A 91 -2.50 -10.48 5.12
C LEU A 91 -1.73 -11.75 4.80
N ASN A 92 -2.38 -12.91 4.91
CA ASN A 92 -1.73 -14.18 4.66
C ASN A 92 -1.35 -14.35 3.18
N VAL A 93 -2.27 -14.04 2.26
CA VAL A 93 -1.99 -14.13 0.82
C VAL A 93 -0.93 -13.11 0.41
N THR A 94 -0.98 -11.88 0.94
CA THR A 94 0.01 -10.83 0.67
C THR A 94 1.41 -11.28 1.11
N ALA A 95 1.55 -11.81 2.32
CA ALA A 95 2.83 -12.32 2.82
C ALA A 95 3.34 -13.55 2.04
N PHE A 96 2.44 -14.43 1.61
CA PHE A 96 2.78 -15.57 0.76
C PHE A 96 3.30 -15.11 -0.60
N LEU A 97 2.58 -14.20 -1.27
CA LEU A 97 2.98 -13.64 -2.55
C LEU A 97 4.33 -12.90 -2.46
N TYR A 98 4.58 -12.18 -1.36
CA TYR A 98 5.88 -11.58 -1.11
C TYR A 98 6.99 -12.62 -0.93
N THR A 99 6.73 -13.71 -0.20
CA THR A 99 7.68 -14.81 -0.05
C THR A 99 8.02 -15.42 -1.41
N VAL A 100 7.01 -15.68 -2.24
CA VAL A 100 7.18 -16.19 -3.60
C VAL A 100 7.97 -15.21 -4.46
N SER A 101 7.67 -13.90 -4.41
CA SER A 101 8.39 -12.90 -5.22
C SER A 101 9.87 -12.80 -4.80
N CYS A 102 10.18 -12.88 -3.51
CA CYS A 102 11.55 -12.97 -3.00
C CYS A 102 12.28 -14.20 -3.54
N MET A 103 11.63 -15.38 -3.52
CA MET A 103 12.20 -16.60 -4.07
C MET A 103 12.45 -16.46 -5.58
N VAL A 104 11.45 -16.00 -6.34
CA VAL A 104 11.54 -15.82 -7.79
C VAL A 104 12.65 -14.85 -8.17
N PHE A 105 12.79 -13.74 -7.44
CA PHE A 105 13.87 -12.76 -7.63
C PHE A 105 15.27 -13.37 -7.36
N VAL A 106 15.45 -14.09 -6.26
CA VAL A 106 16.74 -14.73 -5.94
C VAL A 106 17.10 -15.79 -7.00
N TYR A 107 16.13 -16.54 -7.51
CA TYR A 107 16.35 -17.53 -8.57
C TYR A 107 16.55 -16.91 -9.95
N ALA A 108 16.00 -15.73 -10.21
CA ALA A 108 16.30 -14.95 -11.41
C ALA A 108 17.81 -14.69 -11.52
N LEU A 109 18.46 -14.40 -10.37
CA LEU A 109 19.87 -14.05 -10.24
C LEU A 109 20.83 -15.25 -10.12
N ARG A 110 20.31 -16.49 -10.12
CA ARG A 110 21.11 -17.73 -10.05
C ARG A 110 22.30 -17.78 -11.03
N PRO A 111 22.20 -17.29 -12.29
CA PRO A 111 23.35 -17.29 -13.21
C PRO A 111 24.56 -16.50 -12.69
N LEU A 112 24.32 -15.44 -11.90
CA LEU A 112 25.37 -14.62 -11.30
C LEU A 112 25.74 -15.08 -9.87
N VAL A 113 24.75 -15.43 -9.07
CA VAL A 113 24.93 -15.86 -7.67
C VAL A 113 24.85 -17.39 -7.60
N LYS A 114 25.89 -18.07 -8.10
CA LYS A 114 25.90 -19.54 -8.27
C LYS A 114 25.84 -20.30 -6.94
N LYS A 115 26.49 -19.75 -5.90
CA LYS A 115 26.61 -20.41 -4.58
C LYS A 115 25.31 -20.31 -3.78
N PRO A 116 24.95 -21.36 -3.02
CA PRO A 116 23.69 -21.40 -2.26
C PRO A 116 23.68 -20.40 -1.09
N LEU A 117 24.80 -20.26 -0.37
CA LEU A 117 24.85 -19.40 0.82
C LEU A 117 24.62 -17.91 0.51
N PRO A 118 25.26 -17.28 -0.49
CA PRO A 118 24.95 -15.89 -0.85
C PRO A 118 23.52 -15.69 -1.38
N ARG A 119 22.95 -16.71 -2.05
CA ARG A 119 21.53 -16.69 -2.44
C ARG A 119 20.60 -16.72 -1.22
N LEU A 120 20.91 -17.57 -0.24
CA LEU A 120 20.17 -17.61 1.02
C LEU A 120 20.28 -16.29 1.78
N ALA A 121 21.47 -15.68 1.83
CA ALA A 121 21.67 -14.38 2.48
C ALA A 121 20.82 -13.28 1.82
N LEU A 122 20.86 -13.18 0.49
CA LEU A 122 19.99 -12.26 -0.27
C LEU A 122 18.51 -12.53 -0.02
N TYR A 123 18.11 -13.81 -0.01
CA TYR A 123 16.74 -14.19 0.27
C TYR A 123 16.29 -13.76 1.67
N LEU A 124 17.09 -14.02 2.70
CA LEU A 124 16.72 -13.67 4.08
C LEU A 124 16.65 -12.15 4.28
N ALA A 125 17.56 -11.39 3.65
CA ALA A 125 17.51 -9.93 3.66
C ALA A 125 16.24 -9.38 2.96
N LEU A 126 15.78 -10.03 1.89
CA LEU A 126 14.53 -9.63 1.24
C LEU A 126 13.30 -10.10 2.04
N LEU A 127 13.26 -11.36 2.46
CA LEU A 127 12.13 -11.97 3.13
C LEU A 127 11.75 -11.20 4.40
N TRP A 128 12.74 -10.75 5.16
CA TRP A 128 12.57 -10.03 6.42
C TRP A 128 12.59 -8.51 6.27
N ASN A 129 12.44 -7.98 5.07
CA ASN A 129 12.30 -6.54 4.84
C ASN A 129 11.09 -5.99 5.62
N PRO A 130 11.27 -5.01 6.53
CA PRO A 130 10.19 -4.51 7.38
C PRO A 130 8.96 -3.97 6.64
N VAL A 131 9.11 -3.47 5.41
CA VAL A 131 7.99 -3.00 4.58
C VAL A 131 6.89 -4.06 4.38
N SER A 132 7.24 -5.33 4.50
CA SER A 132 6.37 -6.46 4.21
C SER A 132 5.65 -7.03 5.44
N TYR A 133 5.71 -6.31 6.56
CA TYR A 133 4.96 -6.59 7.77
C TYR A 133 4.67 -5.32 8.61
N SER A 134 4.93 -4.13 8.06
CA SER A 134 4.71 -2.85 8.75
C SER A 134 3.27 -2.35 8.63
N LEU A 135 2.91 -1.41 9.49
CA LEU A 135 1.55 -0.88 9.58
C LEU A 135 1.00 -0.37 8.23
N GLN A 136 1.63 0.65 7.64
CA GLN A 136 1.07 1.38 6.49
C GLN A 136 1.30 0.68 5.14
N ALA A 137 2.24 -0.26 5.07
CA ALA A 137 2.58 -0.99 3.83
C ALA A 137 2.19 -2.48 3.88
N PHE A 138 1.62 -2.97 4.97
CA PHE A 138 1.14 -4.35 5.04
C PHE A 138 -0.21 -4.46 5.76
N GLN A 139 -0.30 -3.97 7.01
CA GLN A 139 -1.53 -4.09 7.80
C GLN A 139 -2.67 -3.22 7.26
N ARG A 140 -2.35 -2.04 6.72
CA ARG A 140 -3.32 -1.15 6.06
C ARG A 140 -3.84 -1.78 4.78
N VAL A 141 -5.17 -1.81 4.67
CA VAL A 141 -5.88 -2.32 3.51
C VAL A 141 -5.91 -1.26 2.41
N TYR A 142 -4.73 -0.99 1.85
CA TYR A 142 -4.54 -0.01 0.80
C TYR A 142 -3.56 -0.51 -0.25
N ARG A 143 -3.69 0.02 -1.46
CA ARG A 143 -2.98 -0.44 -2.67
C ARG A 143 -1.45 -0.49 -2.58
N ASN A 144 -0.86 0.29 -1.69
CA ASN A 144 0.59 0.30 -1.48
C ASN A 144 1.11 -1.04 -0.97
N SER A 145 0.24 -1.83 -0.33
CA SER A 145 0.60 -3.06 0.35
C SER A 145 0.98 -4.22 -0.57
N ILE A 146 0.85 -4.06 -1.89
CA ILE A 146 1.30 -5.05 -2.87
C ILE A 146 2.41 -4.54 -3.81
N SER A 147 2.75 -3.24 -3.77
CA SER A 147 3.70 -2.62 -4.69
C SER A 147 5.08 -3.29 -4.66
N TYR A 148 5.59 -3.58 -3.46
CA TYR A 148 6.91 -4.24 -3.28
C TYR A 148 6.94 -5.68 -3.79
N ILE A 149 5.79 -6.36 -3.86
CA ILE A 149 5.66 -7.70 -4.45
C ILE A 149 5.76 -7.60 -5.98
N GLN A 150 5.01 -6.66 -6.56
CA GLN A 150 4.92 -6.45 -8.01
C GLN A 150 6.28 -6.03 -8.59
N VAL A 151 6.98 -5.12 -7.91
CA VAL A 151 8.33 -4.67 -8.29
C VAL A 151 9.33 -5.82 -8.31
N LEU A 152 9.30 -6.72 -7.32
CA LEU A 152 10.16 -7.90 -7.31
C LEU A 152 9.89 -8.82 -8.51
N PHE A 153 8.64 -9.03 -8.90
CA PHE A 153 8.30 -9.80 -10.10
C PHE A 153 8.80 -9.14 -11.40
N ILE A 154 8.68 -7.81 -11.51
CA ILE A 154 9.19 -7.04 -12.65
C ILE A 154 10.70 -7.27 -12.79
N PHE A 155 11.49 -6.96 -11.75
CA PHE A 155 12.94 -7.13 -11.81
C PHE A 155 13.34 -8.59 -12.00
N ALA A 156 12.67 -9.54 -11.32
CA ALA A 156 12.97 -10.95 -11.47
C ALA A 156 12.79 -11.42 -12.91
N GLY A 157 11.66 -11.10 -13.53
CA GLY A 157 11.33 -11.53 -14.89
C GLY A 157 12.29 -10.97 -15.93
N PHE A 158 12.48 -9.64 -15.94
CA PHE A 158 13.35 -8.98 -16.92
C PHE A 158 14.82 -9.36 -16.72
N LEU A 159 15.35 -9.27 -15.49
CA LEU A 159 16.76 -9.63 -15.24
C LEU A 159 17.03 -11.10 -15.55
N ALA A 160 16.11 -12.03 -15.22
CA ALA A 160 16.28 -13.43 -15.55
C ALA A 160 16.41 -13.69 -17.05
N VAL A 161 15.58 -13.02 -17.87
CA VAL A 161 15.63 -13.14 -19.33
C VAL A 161 16.93 -12.56 -19.89
N TYR A 162 17.39 -11.43 -19.38
CA TYR A 162 18.69 -10.88 -19.79
C TYR A 162 19.85 -11.82 -19.43
N LEU A 163 19.87 -12.35 -18.20
CA LEU A 163 20.93 -13.25 -17.75
C LEU A 163 20.93 -14.60 -18.49
N ARG A 164 19.76 -15.03 -19.00
CA ARG A 164 19.59 -16.26 -19.77
C ARG A 164 19.46 -16.01 -21.26
N ARG A 165 19.83 -14.83 -21.76
CA ARG A 165 19.69 -14.45 -23.19
C ARG A 165 20.34 -15.43 -24.18
N ARG A 166 21.29 -16.25 -23.73
CA ARG A 166 21.96 -17.31 -24.51
C ARG A 166 21.24 -18.66 -24.48
N GLU A 167 20.35 -18.87 -23.51
CA GLU A 167 19.61 -20.11 -23.37
C GLU A 167 18.48 -20.22 -24.43
N PRO A 168 17.91 -21.42 -24.64
CA PRO A 168 16.74 -21.62 -25.48
C PRO A 168 15.51 -20.86 -24.99
N VAL A 169 14.64 -20.45 -25.92
CA VAL A 169 13.41 -19.66 -25.67
C VAL A 169 12.52 -20.28 -24.58
N LYS A 170 12.45 -21.62 -24.50
CA LYS A 170 11.65 -22.33 -23.48
C LYS A 170 12.04 -21.95 -22.05
N LYS A 171 13.30 -21.56 -21.81
CA LYS A 171 13.80 -21.14 -20.49
C LYS A 171 13.39 -19.70 -20.13
N HIS A 172 12.82 -18.95 -21.06
CA HIS A 172 12.41 -17.55 -20.88
C HIS A 172 10.92 -17.43 -20.54
N ILE A 173 10.10 -18.40 -20.93
CA ILE A 173 8.63 -18.35 -20.81
C ILE A 173 8.18 -18.05 -19.38
N SER A 174 8.65 -18.80 -18.38
CA SER A 174 8.25 -18.59 -16.98
C SER A 174 8.64 -17.21 -16.45
N TRP A 175 9.78 -16.67 -16.89
CA TRP A 175 10.25 -15.35 -16.50
C TRP A 175 9.44 -14.23 -17.15
N MET A 176 8.92 -14.47 -18.35
CA MET A 176 8.06 -13.52 -19.06
C MET A 176 6.64 -13.54 -18.49
N ILE A 177 6.17 -14.68 -17.98
CA ILE A 177 4.94 -14.73 -17.16
C ILE A 177 5.12 -13.90 -15.89
N ALA A 178 6.24 -14.07 -15.16
CA ALA A 178 6.53 -13.25 -13.98
C ALA A 178 6.65 -11.75 -14.32
N ALA A 179 7.34 -11.40 -15.42
CA ALA A 179 7.43 -10.02 -15.89
C ALA A 179 6.05 -9.45 -16.26
N ALA A 180 5.23 -10.19 -17.00
CA ALA A 180 3.88 -9.77 -17.37
C ALA A 180 2.98 -9.60 -16.15
N ALA A 181 2.98 -10.57 -15.22
CA ALA A 181 2.22 -10.49 -13.99
C ALA A 181 2.63 -9.26 -13.17
N GLY A 182 3.94 -9.04 -12.97
CA GLY A 182 4.45 -7.87 -12.26
C GLY A 182 4.11 -6.54 -12.95
N THR A 183 4.33 -6.44 -14.27
CA THR A 183 4.09 -5.20 -15.02
C THR A 183 2.61 -4.85 -15.11
N VAL A 184 1.74 -5.79 -15.50
CA VAL A 184 0.29 -5.53 -15.61
C VAL A 184 -0.28 -5.15 -14.26
N SER A 185 0.03 -5.90 -13.21
CA SER A 185 -0.50 -5.62 -11.87
C SER A 185 -0.04 -4.27 -11.34
N PHE A 186 1.25 -3.94 -11.48
CA PHE A 186 1.81 -2.67 -10.98
C PHE A 186 1.18 -1.44 -11.65
N PHE A 187 1.11 -1.42 -12.99
CA PHE A 187 0.56 -0.28 -13.74
C PHE A 187 -0.94 -0.07 -13.51
N TYR A 188 -1.68 -1.11 -13.15
CA TYR A 188 -3.10 -0.99 -12.78
C TYR A 188 -3.33 -0.96 -11.26
N THR A 189 -2.29 -0.87 -10.44
CA THR A 189 -2.37 -0.58 -9.00
C THR A 189 -1.96 0.87 -8.69
N ARG A 190 -0.95 1.38 -9.40
CA ARG A 190 -0.24 2.62 -9.08
C ARG A 190 -0.24 3.56 -10.27
N GLU A 191 -0.73 4.78 -10.10
CA GLU A 191 -0.69 5.81 -11.16
C GLU A 191 0.71 6.37 -11.38
N ASP A 192 1.57 6.28 -10.37
CA ASP A 192 2.99 6.65 -10.43
C ASP A 192 3.88 5.49 -10.92
N ALA A 193 3.29 4.43 -11.49
CA ALA A 193 4.05 3.34 -12.09
C ALA A 193 5.04 3.79 -13.17
N ILE A 194 4.89 5.02 -13.70
CA ILE A 194 5.81 5.64 -14.66
C ILE A 194 7.28 5.62 -14.19
N TRP A 195 7.54 5.61 -12.88
CA TRP A 195 8.91 5.56 -12.34
C TRP A 195 9.67 4.28 -12.70
N ILE A 196 8.98 3.19 -13.08
CA ILE A 196 9.65 1.97 -13.57
C ILE A 196 9.97 2.01 -15.08
N VAL A 197 9.36 2.93 -15.84
CA VAL A 197 9.50 3.00 -17.30
C VAL A 197 10.95 3.20 -17.75
N PRO A 198 11.78 4.06 -17.11
CA PRO A 198 13.19 4.17 -17.47
C PRO A 198 13.95 2.84 -17.41
N PHE A 199 13.68 2.00 -16.40
CA PHE A 199 14.25 0.65 -16.33
C PHE A 199 13.80 -0.22 -17.51
N LEU A 200 12.50 -0.23 -17.83
CA LEU A 200 11.94 -1.02 -18.93
C LEU A 200 12.53 -0.62 -20.29
N VAL A 201 12.65 0.68 -20.54
CA VAL A 201 13.24 1.21 -21.79
C VAL A 201 14.71 0.81 -21.90
N VAL A 202 15.51 1.07 -20.86
CA VAL A 202 16.93 0.70 -20.85
C VAL A 202 17.11 -0.80 -20.99
N PHE A 203 16.27 -1.60 -20.32
CA PHE A 203 16.27 -3.05 -20.44
C PHE A 203 16.05 -3.49 -21.90
N VAL A 204 15.02 -2.97 -22.58
CA VAL A 204 14.72 -3.32 -23.97
C VAL A 204 15.90 -2.96 -24.88
N LEU A 205 16.46 -1.75 -24.73
CA LEU A 205 17.61 -1.31 -25.52
C LEU A 205 18.83 -2.22 -25.32
N VAL A 206 19.19 -2.52 -24.07
CA VAL A 206 20.32 -3.39 -23.73
C VAL A 206 20.08 -4.83 -24.19
N TYR A 207 18.87 -5.36 -23.99
CA TYR A 207 18.51 -6.72 -24.39
C TYR A 207 18.54 -6.88 -25.91
N LEU A 208 17.84 -6.03 -26.65
CA LEU A 208 17.81 -6.07 -28.12
C LEU A 208 19.21 -5.82 -28.72
N GLY A 209 19.96 -4.85 -28.19
CA GLY A 209 21.35 -4.62 -28.59
C GLY A 209 22.23 -5.85 -28.36
N SER A 210 22.04 -6.55 -27.25
CA SER A 210 22.78 -7.79 -26.95
C SER A 210 22.39 -8.94 -27.90
N LEU A 211 21.10 -9.08 -28.21
CA LEU A 211 20.61 -10.09 -29.17
C LEU A 211 21.15 -9.82 -30.57
N PHE A 212 21.09 -8.57 -31.03
CA PHE A 212 21.62 -8.15 -32.33
C PHE A 212 23.12 -8.40 -32.43
N GLY A 213 23.87 -8.07 -31.36
CA GLY A 213 25.30 -8.34 -31.29
C GLY A 213 25.64 -9.83 -31.36
N MET A 214 24.84 -10.70 -30.73
CA MET A 214 25.01 -12.16 -30.80
C MET A 214 24.65 -12.71 -32.19
N TRP A 215 23.49 -12.32 -32.74
CA TRP A 215 23.06 -12.72 -34.08
C TRP A 215 24.08 -12.32 -35.15
N ARG A 216 24.63 -11.09 -35.09
CA ARG A 216 25.66 -10.62 -36.02
C ARG A 216 26.95 -11.44 -35.93
N ARG A 217 27.32 -11.91 -34.74
CA ARG A 217 28.52 -12.76 -34.54
C ARG A 217 28.27 -14.14 -35.11
N GLU A 218 27.18 -14.81 -34.76
CA GLU A 218 26.84 -16.15 -35.26
C GLU A 218 26.71 -16.16 -36.79
N ARG A 219 26.07 -15.15 -37.38
CA ARG A 219 25.98 -14.99 -38.84
C ARG A 219 27.35 -14.89 -39.52
N LYS A 220 28.34 -14.25 -38.88
CA LYS A 220 29.71 -14.16 -39.41
C LYS A 220 30.47 -15.47 -39.29
N THR A 221 30.25 -16.24 -38.22
CA THR A 221 30.92 -17.53 -38.00
C THR A 221 30.36 -18.64 -38.89
N GLU A 222 29.09 -18.54 -39.30
CA GLU A 222 28.39 -19.54 -40.12
C GLU A 222 28.49 -19.35 -41.64
N MET A 223 29.22 -18.33 -42.14
CA MET A 223 29.50 -18.18 -43.58
C MET A 223 30.85 -18.82 -43.95
N PRO A 224 30.90 -20.10 -44.38
CA PRO A 224 32.01 -20.58 -45.17
C PRO A 224 31.87 -20.08 -46.62
N VAL A 225 33.02 -19.82 -47.24
CA VAL A 225 33.26 -19.15 -48.53
C VAL A 225 32.69 -19.91 -49.76
N SER A 226 31.87 -20.96 -49.63
CA SER A 226 31.61 -21.88 -50.76
C SER A 226 30.18 -22.46 -50.93
N ALA A 227 29.10 -21.80 -50.51
CA ALA A 227 27.75 -22.31 -50.81
C ALA A 227 26.72 -21.22 -51.16
N ALA A 228 26.81 -20.69 -52.39
CA ALA A 228 25.89 -19.70 -52.94
C ALA A 228 24.49 -20.24 -53.32
N GLY A 229 24.20 -21.54 -53.14
CA GLY A 229 22.96 -22.16 -53.64
C GLY A 229 21.85 -22.46 -52.61
N THR A 230 22.13 -22.46 -51.30
CA THR A 230 21.15 -22.85 -50.24
C THR A 230 20.97 -21.80 -49.14
N ALA A 231 21.46 -20.58 -49.36
CA ALA A 231 21.54 -19.51 -48.37
C ALA A 231 20.16 -19.14 -47.77
N GLY A 232 19.11 -19.01 -48.57
CA GLY A 232 17.81 -18.49 -48.10
C GLY A 232 17.12 -19.32 -47.00
N LYS A 233 17.20 -20.66 -47.03
CA LYS A 233 16.55 -21.54 -46.03
C LYS A 233 17.38 -21.70 -44.75
N LYS A 234 18.72 -21.63 -44.82
CA LYS A 234 19.60 -21.77 -43.64
C LYS A 234 19.71 -20.47 -42.83
N THR A 235 19.71 -19.30 -43.48
CA THR A 235 19.76 -18.00 -42.77
C THR A 235 18.50 -17.74 -41.93
N LEU A 236 17.34 -18.25 -42.37
CA LEU A 236 16.10 -18.18 -41.60
C LEU A 236 16.14 -19.05 -40.34
N GLY A 237 16.87 -20.19 -40.38
CA GLY A 237 17.04 -21.10 -39.25
C GLY A 237 17.78 -20.48 -38.07
N THR A 238 18.82 -19.68 -38.33
CA THR A 238 19.58 -18.99 -37.29
C THR A 238 18.99 -17.66 -36.84
N ALA A 239 18.17 -16.99 -37.67
CA ALA A 239 17.41 -15.81 -37.24
C ALA A 239 16.20 -16.15 -36.35
N ARG A 240 15.57 -17.32 -36.56
CA ARG A 240 14.36 -17.77 -35.84
C ARG A 240 14.44 -17.67 -34.31
N PRO A 241 15.47 -18.19 -33.62
CA PRO A 241 15.54 -18.11 -32.15
C PRO A 241 15.65 -16.67 -31.64
N TYR A 242 16.31 -15.78 -32.37
CA TYR A 242 16.40 -14.36 -32.02
C TYR A 242 15.05 -13.66 -32.20
N MET A 243 14.39 -13.89 -33.32
CA MET A 243 13.05 -13.34 -33.57
C MET A 243 12.04 -13.78 -32.51
N LEU A 244 12.07 -15.07 -32.12
CA LEU A 244 11.20 -15.57 -31.04
C LEU A 244 11.51 -14.91 -29.69
N LYS A 245 12.79 -14.62 -29.37
CA LYS A 245 13.16 -13.88 -28.16
C LYS A 245 12.68 -12.43 -28.20
N VAL A 246 12.74 -11.78 -29.36
CA VAL A 246 12.18 -10.43 -29.58
C VAL A 246 10.67 -10.45 -29.39
N LEU A 247 9.95 -11.39 -29.99
CA LEU A 247 8.50 -11.52 -29.80
C LEU A 247 8.15 -11.80 -28.34
N LEU A 248 8.92 -12.66 -27.67
CA LEU A 248 8.68 -13.01 -26.28
C LEU A 248 8.91 -11.83 -25.32
N VAL A 249 9.93 -11.00 -25.56
CA VAL A 249 10.19 -9.82 -24.71
C VAL A 249 9.11 -8.75 -24.84
N LEU A 250 8.33 -8.77 -25.92
CA LEU A 250 7.16 -7.90 -26.08
C LEU A 250 5.95 -8.35 -25.26
N VAL A 251 5.91 -9.60 -24.77
CA VAL A 251 4.74 -10.15 -24.07
C VAL A 251 4.29 -9.31 -22.88
N PRO A 252 5.16 -8.89 -21.92
CA PRO A 252 4.71 -8.05 -20.81
C PRO A 252 4.07 -6.73 -21.26
N PHE A 253 4.58 -6.12 -22.34
CA PHE A 253 4.07 -4.86 -22.89
C PHE A 253 2.74 -5.06 -23.64
N LEU A 254 2.62 -6.14 -24.41
CA LEU A 254 1.36 -6.50 -25.08
C LEU A 254 0.29 -6.92 -24.08
N SER A 255 0.66 -7.60 -23.00
CA SER A 255 -0.23 -7.92 -21.88
C SER A 255 -0.71 -6.66 -21.17
N LEU A 256 0.19 -5.70 -20.90
CA LEU A 256 -0.18 -4.40 -20.33
C LEU A 256 -1.17 -3.67 -21.24
N TRP A 257 -0.82 -3.49 -22.52
CA TRP A 257 -1.69 -2.84 -23.49
C TRP A 257 -3.05 -3.54 -23.64
N GLY A 258 -3.05 -4.87 -23.76
CA GLY A 258 -4.26 -5.67 -23.92
C GLY A 258 -5.17 -5.61 -22.69
N ALA A 259 -4.59 -5.67 -21.49
CA ALA A 259 -5.34 -5.48 -20.25
C ALA A 259 -5.96 -4.08 -20.19
N GLY A 260 -5.20 -3.03 -20.53
CA GLY A 260 -5.72 -1.66 -20.57
C GLY A 260 -6.87 -1.48 -21.55
N LYS A 261 -6.75 -2.06 -22.75
CA LYS A 261 -7.83 -2.02 -23.74
C LYS A 261 -9.07 -2.80 -23.28
N TRP A 262 -8.88 -3.92 -22.60
CA TRP A 262 -10.00 -4.66 -22.02
C TRP A 262 -10.70 -3.86 -20.91
N ILE A 263 -9.95 -3.28 -19.97
CA ILE A 263 -10.48 -2.44 -18.89
C ILE A 263 -11.24 -1.24 -19.46
N ALA A 264 -10.62 -0.50 -20.37
CA ALA A 264 -11.24 0.68 -20.99
C ALA A 264 -12.53 0.31 -21.76
N ARG A 265 -12.57 -0.86 -22.39
CA ARG A 265 -13.78 -1.38 -23.05
C ARG A 265 -14.89 -1.73 -22.06
N GLN A 266 -14.56 -2.28 -20.89
CA GLN A 266 -15.56 -2.50 -19.84
C GLN A 266 -16.09 -1.15 -19.34
N ASN A 267 -15.21 -0.17 -19.09
CA ASN A 267 -15.63 1.17 -18.67
C ASN A 267 -16.51 1.86 -19.72
N LEU A 268 -16.27 1.65 -21.02
CA LEU A 268 -17.15 2.14 -22.08
C LEU A 268 -18.54 1.51 -21.99
N ASN A 269 -18.63 0.21 -21.74
CA ASN A 269 -19.92 -0.49 -21.66
C ASN A 269 -20.72 -0.12 -20.41
N HIS A 270 -20.06 0.16 -19.29
CA HIS A 270 -20.69 0.46 -18.01
C HIS A 270 -20.95 1.96 -17.80
N TYR A 271 -20.07 2.82 -18.31
CA TYR A 271 -20.03 4.24 -18.00
C TYR A 271 -20.01 5.14 -19.25
N GLY A 272 -19.98 4.59 -20.47
CA GLY A 272 -19.93 5.42 -21.68
C GLY A 272 -18.58 6.06 -22.00
N ILE A 273 -17.51 5.75 -21.24
CA ILE A 273 -16.16 6.31 -21.44
C ILE A 273 -15.08 5.23 -21.61
N GLU A 274 -14.28 5.32 -22.69
CA GLU A 274 -13.21 4.35 -23.00
C GLU A 274 -11.85 4.76 -22.40
N VAL A 275 -11.77 4.87 -21.07
CA VAL A 275 -10.51 5.14 -20.33
C VAL A 275 -10.31 4.13 -19.21
N THR A 276 -9.06 3.92 -18.77
CA THR A 276 -8.78 3.07 -17.59
C THR A 276 -8.77 3.85 -16.28
N ASN A 277 -8.36 5.12 -16.35
CA ASN A 277 -8.24 6.03 -15.22
C ASN A 277 -8.38 7.47 -15.76
N GLU A 278 -9.30 8.24 -15.17
CA GLU A 278 -9.65 9.60 -15.61
C GLU A 278 -8.63 10.66 -15.20
N LEU A 279 -7.80 10.38 -14.20
CA LEU A 279 -6.70 11.26 -13.80
C LEU A 279 -5.51 11.14 -14.75
N GLN A 280 -5.38 10.04 -15.51
CA GLN A 280 -4.28 9.84 -16.46
C GLN A 280 -4.66 10.09 -17.93
N SER A 281 -5.95 10.02 -18.28
CA SER A 281 -6.44 10.13 -19.66
C SER A 281 -7.91 10.55 -19.72
N GLY A 282 -8.36 11.06 -20.87
CA GLY A 282 -9.73 11.52 -21.07
C GLY A 282 -9.91 13.00 -20.76
N GLY A 283 -11.15 13.47 -20.81
CA GLY A 283 -11.52 14.87 -20.70
C GLY A 283 -11.04 15.51 -19.40
N PHE A 284 -11.19 14.83 -18.26
CA PHE A 284 -10.74 15.36 -16.98
C PHE A 284 -9.22 15.57 -16.94
N ALA A 285 -8.41 14.59 -17.37
CA ALA A 285 -6.96 14.72 -17.43
C ALA A 285 -6.51 15.84 -18.38
N GLU A 286 -7.16 15.99 -19.53
CA GLU A 286 -6.88 17.07 -20.48
C GLU A 286 -7.23 18.44 -19.92
N MET A 287 -8.44 18.59 -19.38
CA MET A 287 -8.91 19.80 -18.69
C MET A 287 -7.93 20.20 -17.58
N TYR A 288 -7.63 19.28 -16.67
CA TYR A 288 -6.76 19.53 -15.54
C TYR A 288 -5.36 19.95 -16.01
N LYS A 289 -4.83 19.32 -17.06
CA LYS A 289 -3.53 19.71 -17.63
C LYS A 289 -3.55 21.11 -18.25
N SER A 290 -4.61 21.48 -18.95
CA SER A 290 -4.79 22.84 -19.49
C SER A 290 -4.88 23.87 -18.36
N MET A 291 -5.61 23.58 -17.28
CA MET A 291 -5.65 24.42 -16.08
C MET A 291 -4.25 24.56 -15.44
N MET A 292 -3.48 23.47 -15.36
CA MET A 292 -2.10 23.51 -14.86
C MET A 292 -1.17 24.33 -15.77
N SER A 293 -1.47 24.43 -17.06
CA SER A 293 -0.70 25.23 -18.01
C SER A 293 -0.91 26.74 -17.89
N VAL A 294 -1.95 27.18 -17.16
CA VAL A 294 -2.12 28.59 -16.79
C VAL A 294 -1.14 28.93 -15.67
N LYS A 295 -0.33 29.97 -15.87
CA LYS A 295 0.68 30.41 -14.91
C LYS A 295 0.04 31.25 -13.80
N PRO A 296 0.23 30.89 -12.52
CA PRO A 296 -0.25 31.72 -11.41
C PRO A 296 0.54 33.04 -11.34
N GLU A 297 -0.11 34.12 -10.89
CA GLU A 297 0.58 35.38 -10.61
C GLU A 297 1.27 35.33 -9.24
N GLU A 298 0.69 34.57 -8.31
CA GLU A 298 1.19 34.35 -6.96
C GLU A 298 2.00 33.04 -6.89
N ASP A 299 3.21 33.12 -6.33
CA ASP A 299 4.06 31.95 -6.09
C ASP A 299 3.88 31.44 -4.65
N ILE A 300 2.85 30.63 -4.43
CA ILE A 300 2.55 30.01 -3.13
C ILE A 300 3.21 28.61 -3.08
N PRO A 301 4.09 28.32 -2.10
CA PRO A 301 4.73 27.01 -1.98
C PRO A 301 3.71 25.87 -1.82
N GLY A 302 3.82 24.83 -2.66
CA GLY A 302 2.95 23.65 -2.60
C GLY A 302 1.55 23.82 -3.22
N VAL A 303 1.25 25.00 -3.78
CA VAL A 303 -0.06 25.35 -4.35
C VAL A 303 0.15 25.84 -5.78
N THR A 304 -0.34 25.09 -6.76
CA THR A 304 -0.29 25.44 -8.19
C THR A 304 -1.62 26.01 -8.69
N MET A 305 -2.72 25.64 -8.05
CA MET A 305 -4.07 26.07 -8.40
C MET A 305 -4.57 27.12 -7.41
N THR A 306 -3.93 28.29 -7.43
CA THR A 306 -4.27 29.38 -6.52
C THR A 306 -5.69 29.91 -6.78
N ASN A 307 -6.30 30.53 -5.77
CA ASN A 307 -7.58 31.22 -5.86
C ASN A 307 -7.60 32.24 -6.99
N GLU A 308 -6.55 33.06 -7.03
CA GLU A 308 -6.31 34.06 -8.06
C GLU A 308 -6.36 33.44 -9.46
N LYS A 309 -5.68 32.30 -9.63
CA LYS A 309 -5.63 31.59 -10.90
C LYS A 309 -6.98 31.00 -11.27
N ILE A 310 -7.71 30.41 -10.32
CA ILE A 310 -9.06 29.88 -10.56
C ILE A 310 -10.00 31.02 -10.98
N ALA A 311 -9.99 32.14 -10.26
CA ALA A 311 -10.84 33.30 -10.56
C ALA A 311 -10.59 33.84 -11.98
N ARG A 312 -9.31 34.03 -12.37
CA ARG A 312 -8.98 34.44 -13.75
C ARG A 312 -9.42 33.43 -14.80
N MET A 313 -9.32 32.13 -14.53
CA MET A 313 -9.85 31.13 -15.45
C MET A 313 -11.38 31.26 -15.57
N CYS A 314 -12.11 31.48 -14.46
CA CYS A 314 -13.57 31.71 -14.49
C CYS A 314 -13.95 32.98 -15.25
N GLU A 315 -13.12 34.03 -15.28
CA GLU A 315 -13.41 35.25 -16.05
C GLU A 315 -13.46 35.01 -17.57
N VAL A 316 -12.68 34.05 -18.08
CA VAL A 316 -12.51 33.79 -19.52
C VAL A 316 -13.12 32.46 -19.98
N CYS A 317 -13.50 31.57 -19.06
CA CYS A 317 -14.06 30.25 -19.32
C CYS A 317 -15.50 30.18 -18.77
N PRO A 318 -16.53 30.45 -19.61
CA PRO A 318 -17.92 30.44 -19.19
C PRO A 318 -18.35 29.15 -18.49
N THR A 319 -17.89 27.99 -18.99
CA THR A 319 -18.27 26.69 -18.42
C THR A 319 -17.66 26.48 -17.03
N LEU A 320 -16.41 26.91 -16.82
CA LEU A 320 -15.78 26.85 -15.50
C LEU A 320 -16.42 27.83 -14.53
N LYS A 321 -16.87 29.00 -15.01
CA LYS A 321 -17.56 29.99 -14.19
C LYS A 321 -18.86 29.47 -13.59
N GLU A 322 -19.61 28.64 -14.32
CA GLU A 322 -20.81 27.99 -13.79
C GLU A 322 -20.51 27.05 -12.61
N LEU A 323 -19.28 26.51 -12.55
CA LEU A 323 -18.82 25.63 -11.47
C LEU A 323 -18.30 26.40 -10.25
N GLU A 324 -18.12 27.72 -10.34
CA GLU A 324 -17.47 28.54 -9.30
C GLU A 324 -18.05 28.36 -7.88
N PRO A 325 -19.39 28.33 -7.66
CA PRO A 325 -19.95 28.12 -6.33
C PRO A 325 -19.58 26.76 -5.73
N TYR A 326 -19.55 25.71 -6.56
CA TYR A 326 -19.24 24.34 -6.15
C TYR A 326 -17.72 24.12 -5.96
N ILE A 327 -16.90 24.85 -6.72
CA ILE A 327 -15.44 24.87 -6.51
C ILE A 327 -15.14 25.50 -5.14
N GLN A 328 -15.84 26.57 -4.77
CA GLN A 328 -15.64 27.25 -3.50
C GLN A 328 -16.06 26.39 -2.30
N SER A 329 -17.24 25.75 -2.34
CA SER A 329 -17.68 24.82 -1.28
C SER A 329 -16.70 23.66 -1.11
N SER A 330 -16.25 23.06 -2.22
CA SER A 330 -15.31 21.94 -2.17
C SER A 330 -13.94 22.36 -1.63
N LYS A 331 -13.47 23.56 -1.95
CA LYS A 331 -12.22 24.10 -1.38
C LYS A 331 -12.28 24.26 0.13
N GLU A 332 -13.37 24.80 0.65
CA GLU A 332 -13.55 24.97 2.11
C GLU A 332 -13.43 23.62 2.83
N TYR A 333 -13.99 22.56 2.24
CA TYR A 333 -13.82 21.19 2.73
C TYR A 333 -12.36 20.70 2.67
N TRP A 334 -11.68 20.88 1.54
CA TRP A 334 -10.32 20.34 1.31
C TRP A 334 -9.19 21.16 1.95
N ALA A 335 -9.42 22.44 2.23
CA ALA A 335 -8.49 23.28 3.00
C ALA A 335 -8.56 22.98 4.51
N GLY A 336 -9.75 22.58 5.02
CA GLY A 336 -9.98 22.18 6.41
C GLY A 336 -10.09 23.35 7.41
N GLU A 337 -10.49 23.07 8.66
CA GLU A 337 -10.63 24.06 9.75
C GLU A 337 -9.27 24.69 10.16
N GLU A 338 -8.16 24.02 9.86
CA GLU A 338 -6.78 24.49 10.08
C GLU A 338 -6.09 24.96 8.77
N GLY A 339 -6.81 25.03 7.65
CA GLY A 339 -6.30 25.61 6.41
C GLY A 339 -5.81 27.04 6.64
N ASP A 340 -4.90 27.54 5.79
CA ASP A 340 -4.41 28.92 5.90
C ASP A 340 -5.61 29.87 6.01
N ALA A 341 -5.95 30.28 7.24
CA ALA A 341 -7.27 30.78 7.60
C ALA A 341 -7.57 32.12 6.93
N GLU A 342 -6.54 32.73 6.35
CA GLU A 342 -6.61 33.95 5.56
C GLU A 342 -6.99 33.69 4.08
N ASN A 343 -6.69 32.52 3.50
CA ASN A 343 -6.77 32.32 2.03
C ASN A 343 -7.44 31.02 1.53
N TRP A 344 -7.66 29.97 2.33
CA TRP A 344 -8.35 28.73 1.86
C TRP A 344 -7.70 28.03 0.65
N GLU A 345 -6.37 28.12 0.52
CA GLU A 345 -5.62 27.48 -0.56
C GLU A 345 -5.42 25.97 -0.31
N VAL A 346 -5.51 25.17 -1.38
CA VAL A 346 -5.41 23.70 -1.30
C VAL A 346 -4.11 23.23 -1.94
N ARG A 347 -3.37 22.38 -1.22
CA ARG A 347 -2.11 21.80 -1.74
C ARG A 347 -2.35 20.84 -2.89
N ASP A 348 -1.39 20.78 -3.82
CA ASP A 348 -1.51 20.07 -5.10
C ASP A 348 -1.89 18.57 -5.00
N GLY A 349 -1.72 17.94 -3.83
CA GLY A 349 -2.10 16.54 -3.59
C GLY A 349 -3.61 16.28 -3.54
N TRP A 350 -4.39 17.33 -3.32
CA TRP A 350 -5.85 17.24 -3.16
C TRP A 350 -6.63 18.10 -4.17
N VAL A 351 -5.96 19.00 -4.90
CA VAL A 351 -6.61 19.97 -5.80
C VAL A 351 -7.53 19.33 -6.84
N PHE A 352 -7.17 18.17 -7.40
CA PHE A 352 -8.03 17.52 -8.40
C PHE A 352 -9.36 17.06 -7.80
N TRP A 353 -9.45 16.79 -6.48
CA TRP A 353 -10.71 16.46 -5.83
C TRP A 353 -11.67 17.63 -5.82
N ILE A 354 -11.18 18.87 -5.70
CA ILE A 354 -12.02 20.09 -5.77
C ILE A 354 -12.86 20.07 -7.04
N PHE A 355 -12.21 19.89 -8.19
CA PHE A 355 -12.90 19.94 -9.47
C PHE A 355 -13.80 18.73 -9.70
N ARG A 356 -13.43 17.54 -9.20
CA ARG A 356 -14.29 16.36 -9.32
C ARG A 356 -15.55 16.47 -8.45
N THR A 357 -15.41 16.96 -7.22
CA THR A 357 -16.55 17.24 -6.34
C THR A 357 -17.43 18.34 -6.93
N ALA A 358 -16.84 19.43 -7.45
CA ALA A 358 -17.61 20.50 -8.08
C ALA A 358 -18.43 20.02 -9.30
N LEU A 359 -17.85 19.17 -10.14
CA LEU A 359 -18.54 18.55 -11.27
C LEU A 359 -19.67 17.62 -10.82
N GLU A 360 -19.52 16.93 -9.69
CA GLU A 360 -20.55 16.07 -9.10
C GLU A 360 -21.71 16.87 -8.50
N GLU A 361 -21.41 17.91 -7.72
CA GLU A 361 -22.43 18.80 -7.15
C GLU A 361 -23.21 19.57 -8.23
N ALA A 362 -22.56 19.87 -9.36
CA ALA A 362 -23.21 20.44 -10.54
C ALA A 362 -24.00 19.42 -11.37
N GLY A 363 -23.96 18.12 -11.02
CA GLY A 363 -24.76 17.08 -11.68
C GLY A 363 -24.17 16.51 -12.97
N TYR A 364 -22.88 16.71 -13.25
CA TYR A 364 -22.24 16.23 -14.49
C TYR A 364 -21.85 14.75 -14.46
N TYR A 365 -21.82 14.08 -13.30
CA TYR A 365 -21.53 12.65 -13.15
C TYR A 365 -22.76 11.74 -13.39
N THR A 366 -23.57 12.05 -14.39
CA THR A 366 -24.68 11.16 -14.80
C THR A 366 -24.17 9.90 -15.50
N ASP A 367 -23.20 10.07 -16.40
CA ASP A 367 -22.37 9.03 -16.97
C ASP A 367 -20.99 9.60 -17.34
N GLY A 368 -20.07 8.72 -17.73
CA GLY A 368 -18.72 9.10 -18.10
C GLY A 368 -18.63 9.85 -19.43
N ALA A 369 -19.59 9.71 -20.34
CA ALA A 369 -19.60 10.48 -21.58
C ALA A 369 -19.96 11.95 -21.30
N ALA A 370 -20.94 12.21 -20.44
CA ALA A 370 -21.37 13.53 -20.01
C ALA A 370 -20.25 14.26 -19.24
N ALA A 371 -19.67 13.60 -18.22
CA ALA A 371 -18.55 14.16 -17.46
C ALA A 371 -17.33 14.45 -18.36
N ASN A 372 -17.04 13.56 -19.31
CA ASN A 372 -15.96 13.76 -20.28
C ASN A 372 -16.22 14.95 -21.22
N ALA A 373 -17.45 15.13 -21.68
CA ALA A 373 -17.83 16.21 -22.59
C ALA A 373 -17.65 17.60 -21.95
N VAL A 374 -18.16 17.79 -20.71
CA VAL A 374 -18.02 19.07 -20.01
C VAL A 374 -16.55 19.40 -19.71
N CYS A 375 -15.75 18.40 -19.33
CA CYS A 375 -14.33 18.61 -19.09
C CYS A 375 -13.59 19.03 -20.39
N LEU A 376 -13.90 18.40 -21.52
CA LEU A 376 -13.32 18.78 -22.81
C LEU A 376 -13.74 20.19 -23.25
N GLN A 377 -14.98 20.61 -22.94
CA GLN A 377 -15.44 21.98 -23.20
C GLN A 377 -14.63 23.00 -22.38
N ILE A 378 -14.47 22.77 -21.07
CA ILE A 378 -13.62 23.61 -20.21
C ILE A 378 -12.18 23.65 -20.75
N ARG A 379 -11.65 22.50 -21.20
CA ARG A 379 -10.32 22.41 -21.81
C ARG A 379 -10.22 23.30 -23.05
N ASP A 380 -11.17 23.20 -23.97
CA ASP A 380 -11.18 23.98 -25.22
C ASP A 380 -11.28 25.49 -24.94
N GLU A 381 -12.11 25.90 -23.98
CA GLU A 381 -12.27 27.31 -23.56
C GLU A 381 -10.96 27.87 -22.96
N ILE A 382 -10.29 27.12 -22.08
CA ILE A 382 -9.01 27.52 -21.49
C ILE A 382 -7.89 27.60 -22.54
N GLU A 383 -7.78 26.59 -23.42
CA GLU A 383 -6.76 26.60 -24.48
C GLU A 383 -7.00 27.76 -25.47
N ALA A 384 -8.25 28.07 -25.81
CA ALA A 384 -8.57 29.24 -26.63
C ALA A 384 -8.17 30.56 -25.95
N ALA A 385 -8.37 30.70 -24.63
CA ALA A 385 -7.95 31.86 -23.87
C ALA A 385 -6.41 31.99 -23.79
N LEU A 386 -5.69 30.88 -23.65
CA LEU A 386 -4.22 30.84 -23.69
C LEU A 386 -3.69 31.24 -25.08
N ASP A 387 -4.30 30.74 -26.15
CA ASP A 387 -3.89 31.03 -27.53
C ASP A 387 -4.22 32.48 -27.94
N ALA A 388 -5.29 33.05 -27.38
CA ALA A 388 -5.62 34.48 -27.53
C ALA A 388 -4.75 35.41 -26.67
N GLY A 389 -3.90 34.86 -25.79
CA GLY A 389 -3.05 35.63 -24.88
C GLY A 389 -3.81 36.29 -23.72
N LEU A 390 -5.03 35.85 -23.43
CA LEU A 390 -5.81 36.30 -22.26
C LEU A 390 -5.29 35.69 -20.95
N LEU A 391 -4.65 34.52 -21.04
CA LEU A 391 -3.98 33.85 -19.93
C LEU A 391 -2.50 33.62 -20.28
N GLU A 392 -1.60 33.73 -19.30
CA GLU A 392 -0.18 33.41 -19.52
C GLU A 392 0.06 31.90 -19.43
N ARG A 393 0.77 31.33 -20.41
CA ARG A 393 1.09 29.90 -20.48
C ARG A 393 2.40 29.57 -19.75
N GLN A 394 2.43 28.46 -19.02
CA GLN A 394 3.62 27.83 -18.45
C GLN A 394 3.78 26.38 -18.91
N ALA A 395 4.99 25.83 -18.74
CA ALA A 395 5.28 24.44 -19.05
C ALA A 395 4.73 23.50 -17.96
N THR A 396 4.01 22.46 -18.37
CA THR A 396 3.50 21.42 -17.46
C THR A 396 4.39 20.19 -17.45
N MET A 397 4.34 19.41 -16.37
CA MET A 397 4.95 18.09 -16.33
C MET A 397 4.14 17.06 -17.15
N PRO A 398 4.73 15.94 -17.59
CA PRO A 398 4.02 14.91 -18.36
C PRO A 398 2.87 14.24 -17.59
N SER A 399 2.99 14.14 -16.26
CA SER A 399 1.98 13.57 -15.37
C SER A 399 1.10 14.67 -14.79
N THR A 400 -0.21 14.43 -14.74
CA THR A 400 -1.22 15.28 -14.10
C THR A 400 -1.03 15.39 -12.58
N TYR A 401 -0.38 14.41 -11.95
CA TYR A 401 -0.03 14.44 -10.52
C TYR A 401 1.21 15.26 -10.19
N MET A 402 1.89 15.81 -11.19
CA MET A 402 3.13 16.56 -11.00
C MET A 402 2.87 18.04 -11.26
N SER A 403 3.12 18.85 -10.23
CA SER A 403 3.11 20.30 -10.35
C SER A 403 4.11 20.77 -11.42
N PRO A 404 3.87 21.90 -12.10
CA PRO A 404 4.82 22.55 -12.99
C PRO A 404 6.17 22.81 -12.33
N TRP A 405 7.25 22.76 -13.12
CA TRP A 405 8.60 23.03 -12.64
C TRP A 405 8.78 24.52 -12.31
N ARG A 406 9.23 24.84 -11.09
CA ARG A 406 9.54 26.22 -10.67
C ARG A 406 11.03 26.50 -10.62
N LYS A 407 11.42 27.76 -10.78
CA LYS A 407 12.82 28.19 -10.67
C LYS A 407 13.30 28.00 -9.24
N GLY A 408 14.43 27.32 -9.04
CA GLY A 408 15.00 27.03 -7.71
C GLY A 408 14.88 25.56 -7.29
N TYR A 409 13.93 24.82 -7.85
CA TYR A 409 13.64 23.42 -7.48
C TYR A 409 14.82 22.46 -7.62
N LEU A 410 15.83 22.77 -8.44
CA LEU A 410 16.97 21.88 -8.60
C LEU A 410 17.74 21.67 -7.29
N GLY A 411 17.94 22.73 -6.50
CA GLY A 411 18.63 22.64 -5.21
C GLY A 411 17.81 21.87 -4.18
N ASP A 412 16.52 22.23 -4.08
CA ASP A 412 15.58 21.61 -3.15
C ASP A 412 15.37 20.12 -3.47
N LEU A 413 15.35 19.76 -4.76
CA LEU A 413 15.25 18.38 -5.21
C LEU A 413 16.44 17.54 -4.71
N PHE A 414 17.68 18.04 -4.82
CA PHE A 414 18.83 17.30 -4.29
C PHE A 414 18.80 17.20 -2.76
N GLY A 415 18.32 18.25 -2.07
CA GLY A 415 18.10 18.22 -0.63
C GLY A 415 17.07 17.16 -0.22
N ALA A 416 15.91 17.15 -0.88
CA ALA A 416 14.85 16.18 -0.67
C ALA A 416 15.26 14.75 -1.05
N MET A 417 16.08 14.57 -2.09
CA MET A 417 16.66 13.27 -2.44
C MET A 417 17.60 12.78 -1.34
N GLY A 418 18.42 13.67 -0.76
CA GLY A 418 19.26 13.34 0.39
C GLY A 418 18.43 12.88 1.59
N LYS A 419 17.34 13.59 1.90
CA LYS A 419 16.38 13.21 2.95
C LYS A 419 15.74 11.85 2.67
N ALA A 420 15.29 11.62 1.43
CA ALA A 420 14.65 10.37 1.04
C ALA A 420 15.61 9.17 1.12
N ILE A 421 16.88 9.35 0.72
CA ILE A 421 17.93 8.32 0.91
C ILE A 421 18.14 8.05 2.39
N ALA A 422 18.26 9.09 3.23
CA ALA A 422 18.44 8.90 4.66
C ALA A 422 17.26 8.10 5.26
N TYR A 423 16.03 8.57 5.03
CA TYR A 423 14.79 7.99 5.56
C TYR A 423 14.57 6.52 5.15
N THR A 424 14.88 6.18 3.90
CA THR A 424 14.77 4.79 3.42
C THR A 424 15.85 3.88 4.00
N THR A 425 17.07 4.39 4.18
CA THR A 425 18.17 3.59 4.75
C THR A 425 18.05 3.39 6.26
N THR A 426 17.30 4.23 6.97
CA THR A 426 17.05 4.09 8.41
C THR A 426 15.89 3.16 8.74
N TYR A 427 14.98 2.86 7.80
CA TYR A 427 13.77 2.06 8.05
C TYR A 427 12.91 2.63 9.20
N ASP A 428 12.85 3.95 9.29
CA ASP A 428 12.03 4.63 10.31
C ASP A 428 10.54 4.34 10.09
N GLU A 429 9.76 4.35 11.18
CA GLU A 429 8.29 4.24 11.18
C GLU A 429 7.69 2.91 10.64
N MET A 430 8.52 1.92 10.28
CA MET A 430 8.09 0.63 9.75
C MET A 430 7.65 -0.41 10.79
N GLU A 431 6.98 0.03 11.85
CA GLU A 431 6.61 -0.84 12.97
C GLU A 431 5.39 -1.70 12.63
N THR A 432 5.36 -2.91 13.18
CA THR A 432 4.16 -3.76 13.24
C THR A 432 3.41 -3.45 14.51
N LEU A 433 2.11 -3.16 14.40
CA LEU A 433 1.25 -2.91 15.55
C LEU A 433 0.31 -4.09 15.78
N VAL A 434 0.41 -4.71 16.96
CA VAL A 434 -0.57 -5.72 17.42
C VAL A 434 -1.78 -5.04 18.04
N TYR A 435 -1.55 -3.96 18.79
CA TYR A 435 -2.58 -3.09 19.33
C TYR A 435 -2.79 -1.94 18.34
N LEU A 436 -3.79 -2.10 17.47
CA LEU A 436 -4.05 -1.20 16.35
C LEU A 436 -5.54 -0.88 16.27
N TYR A 437 -5.95 0.23 16.88
CA TYR A 437 -7.33 0.67 16.81
C TYR A 437 -7.63 1.27 15.44
N SER A 438 -8.53 0.60 14.72
CA SER A 438 -9.15 1.11 13.50
C SER A 438 -10.29 2.05 13.91
N GLU A 439 -10.32 3.24 13.32
CA GLU A 439 -11.40 4.20 13.56
C GLU A 439 -12.67 3.71 12.86
N PRO A 440 -13.78 3.45 13.56
CA PRO A 440 -15.02 3.08 12.90
C PRO A 440 -15.71 4.29 12.30
N ASP A 441 -16.56 3.99 11.32
CA ASP A 441 -17.57 4.87 10.76
C ASP A 441 -18.96 4.45 11.22
N GLU A 442 -19.94 5.34 11.04
CA GLU A 442 -21.34 5.09 11.41
C GLU A 442 -22.04 4.09 10.46
N ASN A 443 -21.40 3.77 9.33
CA ASN A 443 -22.00 3.00 8.23
C ASN A 443 -21.54 1.52 8.18
N GLY A 444 -20.91 1.01 9.24
CA GLY A 444 -20.48 -0.40 9.28
C GLY A 444 -19.33 -0.72 8.32
N GLY A 445 -18.46 0.25 8.03
CA GLY A 445 -17.29 0.12 7.19
C GLY A 445 -16.25 -0.85 7.74
N ILE A 446 -16.07 -0.98 9.06
CA ILE A 446 -15.14 -2.00 9.58
C ILE A 446 -15.60 -3.44 9.30
N PRO A 447 -16.86 -3.83 9.58
CA PRO A 447 -17.40 -5.10 9.12
C PRO A 447 -17.22 -5.36 7.61
N LEU A 448 -17.34 -4.32 6.77
CA LEU A 448 -17.06 -4.43 5.33
C LEU A 448 -15.59 -4.79 5.07
N PHE A 449 -14.64 -4.12 5.74
CA PHE A 449 -13.21 -4.44 5.63
C PHE A 449 -12.93 -5.88 6.08
N GLU A 450 -13.46 -6.31 7.23
CA GLU A 450 -13.26 -7.69 7.72
C GLU A 450 -13.85 -8.72 6.75
N ARG A 451 -15.07 -8.48 6.23
CA ARG A 451 -15.72 -9.36 5.25
C ARG A 451 -14.92 -9.49 3.96
N ILE A 452 -14.44 -8.38 3.41
CA ILE A 452 -13.70 -8.38 2.14
C ILE A 452 -12.30 -8.95 2.29
N THR A 453 -11.60 -8.62 3.37
CA THR A 453 -10.21 -9.07 3.56
C THR A 453 -10.09 -10.48 4.13
N GLY A 454 -11.12 -10.97 4.84
CA GLY A 454 -11.04 -12.20 5.62
C GLY A 454 -10.11 -12.09 6.84
N ASP A 455 -9.65 -10.88 7.16
CA ASP A 455 -8.83 -10.57 8.33
C ASP A 455 -9.62 -9.72 9.33
N LYS A 456 -9.12 -9.71 10.56
CA LYS A 456 -9.76 -9.05 11.70
C LYS A 456 -9.19 -7.64 11.88
N ALA A 457 -10.05 -6.65 12.06
CA ALA A 457 -9.66 -5.33 12.54
C ALA A 457 -9.85 -5.26 14.06
N VAL A 458 -9.04 -4.47 14.76
CA VAL A 458 -9.31 -4.13 16.17
C VAL A 458 -9.99 -2.78 16.17
N TRP A 459 -11.18 -2.69 16.76
CA TRP A 459 -11.98 -1.47 16.82
C TRP A 459 -12.87 -1.53 18.06
N TYR A 460 -13.10 -0.34 18.64
CA TYR A 460 -13.51 -0.05 20.02
C TYR A 460 -13.67 -1.22 20.99
N GLU A 461 -12.71 -1.28 21.93
CA GLU A 461 -12.98 -1.37 23.36
C GLU A 461 -13.43 0.01 23.86
N SER A 462 -14.39 0.05 24.77
CA SER A 462 -14.92 1.26 25.39
C SER A 462 -14.62 1.16 26.87
N ASP A 463 -14.05 2.20 27.49
CA ASP A 463 -13.98 2.32 28.96
C ASP A 463 -15.39 2.43 29.57
N LEU A 464 -16.38 2.64 28.70
CA LEU A 464 -17.77 2.73 29.07
C LEU A 464 -18.31 1.38 29.51
N VAL A 465 -18.78 1.35 30.74
CA VAL A 465 -19.70 0.32 31.24
C VAL A 465 -21.06 0.98 31.32
N GLU A 466 -22.03 0.44 30.60
CA GLU A 466 -23.41 0.87 30.67
C GLU A 466 -24.28 -0.26 31.22
N MET A 467 -25.24 0.06 32.06
CA MET A 467 -26.18 -0.92 32.60
C MET A 467 -27.50 -0.25 32.95
N ALA A 468 -28.59 -1.00 32.87
CA ALA A 468 -29.87 -0.58 33.42
C ALA A 468 -30.65 -1.77 33.98
N GLY A 469 -31.53 -1.49 34.91
CA GLY A 469 -32.33 -2.50 35.59
C GLY A 469 -33.14 -1.92 36.73
N TRP A 470 -33.50 -2.76 37.69
CA TRP A 470 -34.12 -2.33 38.93
C TRP A 470 -33.54 -3.11 40.11
N TYR A 471 -33.45 -2.42 41.25
CA TYR A 471 -33.01 -2.99 42.52
C TYR A 471 -34.03 -2.62 43.58
N VAL A 472 -34.56 -3.61 44.29
CA VAL A 472 -35.53 -3.41 45.37
C VAL A 472 -35.05 -4.05 46.66
N SER A 473 -35.20 -3.34 47.78
CA SER A 473 -35.14 -3.92 49.13
C SER A 473 -36.56 -4.20 49.62
N TYR A 474 -36.82 -5.42 50.07
CA TYR A 474 -38.14 -5.83 50.55
C TYR A 474 -38.53 -5.14 51.87
N GLU A 475 -37.56 -4.62 52.61
CA GLU A 475 -37.79 -3.82 53.82
C GLU A 475 -38.10 -2.34 53.51
N GLY A 476 -38.01 -1.92 52.25
CA GLY A 476 -38.35 -0.58 51.78
C GLY A 476 -37.17 0.18 51.15
N MET A 477 -37.48 1.09 50.24
CA MET A 477 -36.50 1.87 49.47
C MET A 477 -36.05 3.18 50.12
N GLU A 478 -36.64 3.56 51.26
CA GLU A 478 -36.25 4.79 51.95
C GLU A 478 -34.79 4.72 52.44
N GLY A 479 -33.99 5.74 52.10
CA GLY A 479 -32.57 5.82 52.45
C GLY A 479 -31.64 4.87 51.69
N VAL A 480 -32.15 4.14 50.68
CA VAL A 480 -31.37 3.23 49.85
C VAL A 480 -30.64 3.99 48.74
N THR A 481 -29.36 3.67 48.53
CA THR A 481 -28.54 4.14 47.42
C THR A 481 -27.85 2.97 46.73
N LEU A 482 -27.56 3.10 45.44
CA LEU A 482 -26.92 2.07 44.64
C LEU A 482 -25.68 2.66 43.97
N GLN A 483 -24.52 2.06 44.19
CA GLN A 483 -23.23 2.57 43.71
C GLN A 483 -22.53 1.50 42.89
N ALA A 484 -21.89 1.92 41.80
CA ALA A 484 -20.95 1.10 41.06
C ALA A 484 -19.53 1.39 41.57
N GLU A 485 -18.82 0.36 41.98
CA GLU A 485 -17.54 0.45 42.68
C GLU A 485 -16.51 -0.55 42.14
N LEU A 486 -15.24 -0.20 42.27
CA LEU A 486 -14.12 -1.12 42.02
C LEU A 486 -13.84 -1.99 43.25
N SER A 487 -13.04 -3.04 43.06
CA SER A 487 -12.66 -3.96 44.15
C SER A 487 -11.95 -3.28 45.33
N ASP A 488 -11.32 -2.12 45.12
CA ASP A 488 -10.64 -1.34 46.16
C ASP A 488 -11.55 -0.33 46.89
N GLY A 489 -12.84 -0.27 46.51
CA GLY A 489 -13.83 0.66 47.08
C GLY A 489 -13.88 2.03 46.39
N THR A 490 -13.19 2.22 45.27
CA THR A 490 -13.32 3.44 44.47
C THR A 490 -14.71 3.49 43.82
N VAL A 491 -15.45 4.58 44.06
CA VAL A 491 -16.80 4.78 43.50
C VAL A 491 -16.69 5.33 42.07
N LEU A 492 -17.23 4.58 41.11
CA LEU A 492 -17.28 4.92 39.68
C LEU A 492 -18.51 5.77 39.35
N GLY A 493 -19.62 5.54 40.05
CA GLY A 493 -20.85 6.32 39.90
C GLY A 493 -21.95 5.86 40.85
N THR A 494 -22.92 6.73 41.12
CA THR A 494 -24.09 6.44 41.96
C THR A 494 -25.35 6.51 41.11
N ALA A 495 -26.21 5.52 41.24
CA ALA A 495 -27.42 5.41 40.45
C ALA A 495 -28.52 6.30 41.04
N GLU A 496 -29.23 7.01 40.16
CA GLU A 496 -30.47 7.68 40.52
C GLU A 496 -31.65 6.75 40.24
N PHE A 497 -32.49 6.52 41.26
CA PHE A 497 -33.69 5.73 41.10
C PHE A 497 -34.81 6.51 40.41
N THR A 498 -35.45 5.87 39.44
CA THR A 498 -36.49 6.40 38.57
C THR A 498 -37.79 5.61 38.74
N GLU A 499 -38.91 6.16 38.25
CA GLU A 499 -40.25 5.61 38.42
C GLU A 499 -40.40 4.21 37.79
N SER A 500 -41.09 3.33 38.51
CA SER A 500 -41.19 1.89 38.24
C SER A 500 -42.47 1.27 38.82
N GLU A 501 -43.63 1.86 38.51
CA GLU A 501 -44.95 1.35 38.96
C GLU A 501 -45.22 -0.09 38.51
N ASP A 502 -44.66 -0.48 37.37
CA ASP A 502 -44.74 -1.82 36.81
C ASP A 502 -44.01 -2.85 37.69
N VAL A 503 -42.85 -2.50 38.24
CA VAL A 503 -42.07 -3.34 39.15
C VAL A 503 -42.81 -3.51 40.48
N ALA A 504 -43.36 -2.43 41.05
CA ALA A 504 -44.18 -2.50 42.25
C ALA A 504 -45.41 -3.41 42.06
N SER A 505 -46.10 -3.26 40.93
CA SER A 505 -47.25 -4.10 40.56
C SER A 505 -46.88 -5.58 40.41
N TYR A 506 -45.70 -5.85 39.83
CA TYR A 506 -45.17 -7.21 39.67
C TYR A 506 -44.82 -7.86 41.02
N LEU A 507 -44.18 -7.13 41.93
CA LEU A 507 -43.86 -7.62 43.27
C LEU A 507 -45.12 -7.90 44.09
N ALA A 508 -46.12 -7.02 44.00
CA ALA A 508 -47.42 -7.22 44.67
C ALA A 508 -48.15 -8.48 44.17
N GLN A 509 -48.06 -8.79 42.86
CA GLN A 509 -48.61 -10.03 42.31
C GLN A 509 -47.89 -11.29 42.84
N GLN A 510 -46.63 -11.16 43.26
CA GLN A 510 -45.85 -12.22 43.90
C GLN A 510 -46.05 -12.27 45.43
N GLY A 511 -46.92 -11.40 45.97
CA GLY A 511 -47.18 -11.32 47.41
C GLY A 511 -46.08 -10.60 48.20
N ILE A 512 -45.21 -9.86 47.53
CA ILE A 512 -44.13 -9.09 48.14
C ILE A 512 -44.57 -7.63 48.25
N ASP A 513 -44.66 -7.12 49.48
CA ASP A 513 -44.98 -5.72 49.77
C ASP A 513 -43.69 -4.95 50.10
N ALA A 514 -43.14 -4.27 49.10
CA ALA A 514 -41.92 -3.48 49.22
C ALA A 514 -42.25 -1.99 49.06
N SER A 515 -42.30 -1.27 50.18
CA SER A 515 -42.59 0.18 50.20
C SER A 515 -41.55 0.99 49.43
N GLY A 516 -41.97 1.88 48.52
CA GLY A 516 -41.07 2.68 47.69
C GLY A 516 -40.60 1.98 46.41
N SER A 517 -41.08 0.75 46.14
CA SER A 517 -40.75 0.01 44.90
C SER A 517 -41.31 0.65 43.63
N GLU A 518 -42.19 1.66 43.76
CA GLU A 518 -42.62 2.52 42.66
C GLU A 518 -41.51 3.44 42.13
N LYS A 519 -40.35 3.51 42.79
CA LYS A 519 -39.14 4.22 42.32
C LYS A 519 -37.87 3.42 42.59
N CYS A 520 -37.63 2.37 41.81
CA CYS A 520 -36.51 1.45 42.01
C CYS A 520 -35.75 1.06 40.72
N ARG A 521 -36.13 1.63 39.57
CA ARG A 521 -35.40 1.47 38.30
C ARG A 521 -34.17 2.37 38.26
N PHE A 522 -33.09 1.92 37.63
CA PHE A 522 -31.87 2.70 37.50
C PHE A 522 -31.21 2.51 36.12
N SER A 523 -30.38 3.47 35.75
CA SER A 523 -29.46 3.40 34.61
C SER A 523 -28.14 4.03 35.02
N LEU A 524 -27.04 3.37 34.67
CA LEU A 524 -25.69 3.86 34.91
C LEU A 524 -24.89 3.83 33.61
N LYS A 525 -24.11 4.88 33.40
CA LYS A 525 -23.15 5.03 32.31
C LYS A 525 -21.84 5.51 32.94
N LEU A 526 -20.86 4.63 32.99
CA LEU A 526 -19.67 4.76 33.81
C LEU A 526 -18.43 4.65 32.94
N SER A 527 -17.37 5.38 33.28
CA SER A 527 -16.04 5.21 32.66
C SER A 527 -15.15 4.45 33.63
N VAL A 528 -14.58 3.33 33.17
CA VAL A 528 -13.66 2.49 33.94
C VAL A 528 -12.30 2.57 33.29
N GLU A 529 -11.46 3.49 33.79
CA GLU A 529 -10.08 3.66 33.32
C GLU A 529 -9.26 2.40 33.65
N ASP A 530 -8.40 1.94 32.74
CA ASP A 530 -7.49 0.77 32.89
C ASP A 530 -8.15 -0.63 33.01
N LYS A 531 -8.93 -1.07 32.02
CA LYS A 531 -9.45 -2.46 31.92
C LYS A 531 -8.34 -3.51 31.75
N PRO A 532 -8.45 -4.74 32.31
CA PRO A 532 -9.63 -5.32 32.96
C PRO A 532 -9.70 -5.01 34.46
N GLN A 533 -10.84 -4.47 34.90
CA GLN A 533 -11.18 -4.30 36.32
C GLN A 533 -12.59 -4.82 36.57
N THR A 534 -12.79 -5.52 37.69
CA THR A 534 -14.11 -6.01 38.09
C THR A 534 -14.93 -4.87 38.70
N VAL A 535 -16.11 -4.63 38.14
CA VAL A 535 -17.07 -3.65 38.66
C VAL A 535 -18.09 -4.36 39.55
N TYR A 536 -18.33 -3.79 40.72
CA TYR A 536 -19.35 -4.25 41.67
C TYR A 536 -20.49 -3.25 41.72
N LEU A 537 -21.71 -3.74 41.84
CA LEU A 537 -22.88 -2.93 42.19
C LEU A 537 -23.20 -3.16 43.67
N ARG A 538 -23.11 -2.11 44.48
CA ARG A 538 -23.30 -2.16 45.93
C ARG A 538 -24.47 -1.30 46.35
N ALA A 539 -25.37 -1.88 47.15
CA ALA A 539 -26.51 -1.16 47.71
C ALA A 539 -26.23 -0.80 49.16
N TYR A 540 -26.55 0.43 49.55
CA TYR A 540 -26.38 0.93 50.92
C TYR A 540 -27.68 1.50 51.45
N ARG A 541 -27.95 1.38 52.75
CA ARG A 541 -29.00 2.12 53.45
C ARG A 541 -28.39 3.01 54.51
N ASN A 542 -28.59 4.31 54.38
CA ASN A 542 -28.02 5.31 55.30
C ASN A 542 -26.50 5.17 55.53
N GLY A 543 -25.77 4.66 54.53
CA GLY A 543 -24.31 4.43 54.58
C GLY A 543 -23.86 3.04 55.05
N GLU A 544 -24.76 2.16 55.48
CA GLU A 544 -24.43 0.76 55.78
C GLU A 544 -24.66 -0.13 54.55
N LEU A 545 -23.70 -1.01 54.24
CA LEU A 545 -23.77 -1.92 53.08
C LEU A 545 -24.91 -2.94 53.30
N LEU A 546 -25.87 -2.96 52.37
CA LEU A 546 -26.96 -3.94 52.33
C LEU A 546 -26.59 -5.15 51.48
N ASP A 547 -26.13 -4.91 50.25
CA ASP A 547 -25.86 -5.96 49.26
C ASP A 547 -24.71 -5.60 48.32
N GLU A 548 -24.07 -6.62 47.77
CA GLU A 548 -22.98 -6.52 46.81
C GLU A 548 -23.18 -7.54 45.68
N TYR A 549 -23.01 -7.07 44.45
CA TYR A 549 -23.14 -7.87 43.24
C TYR A 549 -21.90 -7.67 42.37
N GLU A 550 -21.16 -8.74 42.08
CA GLU A 550 -20.10 -8.74 41.06
C GLU A 550 -20.77 -8.73 39.68
N LEU A 551 -20.48 -7.73 38.85
CA LEU A 551 -21.10 -7.59 37.53
C LEU A 551 -20.36 -8.40 36.46
N SER A 552 -21.13 -9.12 35.64
CA SER A 552 -20.65 -9.81 34.44
C SER A 552 -21.81 -9.98 33.44
N GLU A 553 -21.51 -10.34 32.18
CA GLU A 553 -22.53 -10.60 31.15
C GLU A 553 -23.54 -11.71 31.53
N ASP A 554 -23.20 -12.56 32.50
CA ASP A 554 -24.05 -13.69 32.94
C ASP A 554 -25.07 -13.29 34.04
N VAL A 555 -24.99 -12.07 34.59
CA VAL A 555 -25.89 -11.61 35.66
C VAL A 555 -27.13 -10.97 35.06
N ALA A 556 -28.23 -11.73 34.97
CA ALA A 556 -29.54 -11.19 34.56
C ALA A 556 -30.45 -10.85 35.75
N GLN A 557 -30.51 -11.73 36.76
CA GLN A 557 -31.36 -11.54 37.92
C GLN A 557 -30.79 -12.27 39.14
N VAL A 558 -30.74 -11.58 40.28
CA VAL A 558 -30.25 -12.14 41.55
C VAL A 558 -31.24 -11.79 42.65
N GLU A 559 -31.81 -12.80 43.29
CA GLU A 559 -32.71 -12.65 44.44
C GLU A 559 -32.00 -13.11 45.71
N ARG A 560 -32.07 -12.28 46.75
CA ARG A 560 -31.53 -12.53 48.08
C ARG A 560 -32.67 -12.49 49.10
N GLU A 561 -32.37 -12.80 50.35
CA GLU A 561 -33.37 -12.93 51.42
C GLU A 561 -34.24 -11.66 51.56
N ASN A 562 -33.64 -10.47 51.46
CA ASN A 562 -34.31 -9.18 51.69
C ASN A 562 -34.22 -8.20 50.51
N SER A 563 -33.78 -8.65 49.33
CA SER A 563 -33.59 -7.79 48.17
C SER A 563 -33.60 -8.56 46.86
N ARG A 564 -33.78 -7.82 45.76
CA ARG A 564 -33.69 -8.37 44.42
C ARG A 564 -33.10 -7.35 43.46
N LEU A 565 -32.09 -7.79 42.71
CA LEU A 565 -31.52 -7.09 41.57
C LEU A 565 -31.99 -7.77 40.29
N ASN A 566 -32.46 -6.99 39.33
CA ASN A 566 -32.72 -7.43 37.97
C ASN A 566 -32.03 -6.46 37.01
N LEU A 567 -31.15 -6.96 36.16
CA LEU A 567 -30.53 -6.19 35.10
C LEU A 567 -31.33 -6.41 33.83
N ASP A 568 -31.90 -5.33 33.29
CA ASP A 568 -32.58 -5.34 32.00
C ASP A 568 -31.54 -5.51 30.87
N TRP A 569 -30.34 -4.93 31.06
CA TRP A 569 -29.16 -5.14 30.23
C TRP A 569 -27.88 -4.67 30.94
N TYR A 570 -26.75 -5.29 30.58
CA TYR A 570 -25.40 -4.91 30.99
C TYR A 570 -24.50 -4.90 29.75
N TRP A 571 -23.77 -3.81 29.54
CA TRP A 571 -22.87 -3.60 28.40
C TRP A 571 -21.48 -3.19 28.91
N ASP A 572 -20.53 -4.10 28.71
CA ASP A 572 -19.11 -3.88 28.93
C ASP A 572 -18.41 -4.29 27.63
N VAL A 573 -17.45 -3.51 27.14
CA VAL A 573 -16.69 -3.91 25.95
C VAL A 573 -15.45 -4.68 26.38
N PRO A 574 -15.45 -6.02 26.29
CA PRO A 574 -14.26 -6.79 26.54
C PRO A 574 -13.23 -6.49 25.44
N GLU A 575 -11.94 -6.52 25.81
CA GLU A 575 -10.90 -6.85 24.84
C GLU A 575 -11.38 -8.01 23.96
N ARG A 576 -10.87 -8.18 22.75
CA ARG A 576 -11.03 -9.47 22.04
C ARG A 576 -10.32 -10.61 22.82
N HIS A 577 -10.75 -10.89 24.05
CA HIS A 577 -10.66 -12.08 24.87
C HIS A 577 -9.23 -12.64 24.99
N GLY A 578 -8.25 -11.79 25.34
CA GLY A 578 -6.85 -12.19 25.47
C GLY A 578 -6.16 -12.61 24.17
N PHE A 579 -6.83 -12.51 23.00
CA PHE A 579 -6.25 -12.86 21.71
C PHE A 579 -5.08 -11.96 21.36
N LEU A 580 -5.21 -10.64 21.54
CA LEU A 580 -4.14 -9.68 21.26
C LEU A 580 -2.93 -9.93 22.17
N ALA A 581 -3.17 -10.16 23.46
CA ALA A 581 -2.13 -10.60 24.40
C ALA A 581 -1.46 -11.90 23.94
N SER A 582 -2.24 -12.87 23.44
CA SER A 582 -1.71 -14.16 22.94
C SER A 582 -0.82 -14.03 21.71
N ILE A 583 -0.95 -12.96 20.90
CA ILE A 583 -0.15 -12.72 19.70
C ILE A 583 0.87 -11.58 19.85
N ASN A 584 0.92 -10.90 21.00
CA ASN A 584 1.81 -9.75 21.24
C ASN A 584 3.29 -10.09 20.99
N TYR A 585 3.72 -11.30 21.34
CA TYR A 585 5.09 -11.78 21.09
C TYR A 585 5.47 -11.71 19.60
N LYS A 586 4.50 -11.84 18.67
CA LYS A 586 4.76 -11.75 17.22
C LYS A 586 5.21 -10.34 16.84
N GLY A 587 4.53 -9.31 17.35
CA GLY A 587 4.92 -7.91 17.19
C GLY A 587 6.31 -7.65 17.76
N GLY A 588 6.60 -8.17 18.96
CA GLY A 588 7.94 -8.09 19.58
C GLY A 588 9.04 -8.69 18.71
N ILE A 589 8.82 -9.86 18.10
CA ILE A 589 9.79 -10.51 17.20
C ILE A 589 9.96 -9.69 15.90
N LEU A 590 8.87 -9.29 15.25
CA LEU A 590 8.92 -8.54 13.98
C LEU A 590 9.59 -7.16 14.15
N ASN A 591 9.27 -6.46 15.24
CA ASN A 591 9.90 -5.18 15.58
C ASN A 591 11.35 -5.36 16.03
N GLY A 592 11.70 -6.49 16.67
CA GLY A 592 13.09 -6.85 16.95
C GLY A 592 13.91 -7.05 15.66
N ILE A 593 13.32 -7.68 14.64
CA ILE A 593 13.93 -7.80 13.30
C ILE A 593 14.08 -6.41 12.67
N LEU A 594 13.06 -5.54 12.76
CA LEU A 594 13.14 -4.16 12.30
C LEU A 594 14.35 -3.42 12.91
N GLN A 595 14.63 -3.59 14.22
CA GLN A 595 15.80 -2.95 14.84
C GLN A 595 17.12 -3.36 14.17
N VAL A 596 17.24 -4.62 13.72
CA VAL A 596 18.41 -5.07 12.95
C VAL A 596 18.55 -4.27 11.65
N TYR A 597 17.45 -4.02 10.94
CA TYR A 597 17.46 -3.20 9.72
C TYR A 597 17.77 -1.73 10.03
N ARG A 598 17.21 -1.15 11.10
CA ARG A 598 17.54 0.23 11.51
C ARG A 598 19.04 0.42 11.77
N TRP A 599 19.67 -0.53 12.45
CA TRP A 599 21.09 -0.45 12.81
C TRP A 599 22.01 -0.76 11.63
N THR A 600 21.65 -1.74 10.80
CA THR A 600 22.50 -2.19 9.70
C THR A 600 22.26 -1.42 8.40
N GLY A 601 21.10 -0.82 8.21
CA GLY A 601 20.65 -0.16 6.99
C GLY A 601 21.61 0.93 6.50
N PRO A 602 21.92 1.97 7.30
CA PRO A 602 22.84 3.03 6.86
C PRO A 602 24.24 2.49 6.53
N VAL A 603 24.70 1.49 7.29
CA VAL A 603 26.01 0.84 7.06
C VAL A 603 26.00 0.05 5.74
N LEU A 604 24.94 -0.73 5.48
CA LEU A 604 24.78 -1.51 4.25
C LEU A 604 24.63 -0.60 3.03
N ALA A 605 23.92 0.52 3.15
CA ALA A 605 23.80 1.52 2.10
C ALA A 605 25.18 2.09 1.72
N ALA A 606 25.97 2.51 2.71
CA ALA A 606 27.32 3.03 2.49
C ALA A 606 28.25 1.97 1.88
N LEU A 607 28.26 0.75 2.45
CA LEU A 607 29.09 -0.36 1.95
C LEU A 607 28.66 -0.83 0.56
N GLY A 608 27.36 -0.83 0.28
CA GLY A 608 26.77 -1.15 -1.03
C GLY A 608 27.19 -0.13 -2.09
N PHE A 609 27.12 1.16 -1.76
CA PHE A 609 27.56 2.24 -2.65
C PHE A 609 29.07 2.17 -2.93
N VAL A 610 29.90 1.99 -1.91
CA VAL A 610 31.36 1.80 -2.07
C VAL A 610 31.65 0.56 -2.94
N SER A 611 30.93 -0.53 -2.72
CA SER A 611 31.07 -1.75 -3.52
C SER A 611 30.70 -1.51 -4.99
N TRP A 612 29.64 -0.74 -5.25
CA TRP A 612 29.27 -0.34 -6.60
C TRP A 612 30.32 0.55 -7.28
N LEU A 613 30.94 1.49 -6.55
CA LEU A 613 32.06 2.28 -7.07
C LEU A 613 33.24 1.40 -7.47
N LEU A 614 33.61 0.41 -6.64
CA LEU A 614 34.69 -0.53 -6.95
C LEU A 614 34.39 -1.37 -8.21
N LEU A 615 33.15 -1.86 -8.34
CA LEU A 615 32.67 -2.58 -9.53
C LEU A 615 32.73 -1.69 -10.77
N SER A 616 32.37 -0.41 -10.64
CA SER A 616 32.39 0.57 -11.72
C SER A 616 33.82 0.87 -12.18
N VAL A 617 34.76 1.08 -11.25
CA VAL A 617 36.19 1.26 -11.57
C VAL A 617 36.76 0.04 -12.31
N ARG A 618 36.44 -1.17 -11.85
CA ARG A 618 36.84 -2.41 -12.56
C ARG A 618 36.25 -2.43 -13.96
N ARG A 619 34.98 -2.07 -14.12
CA ARG A 619 34.32 -2.06 -15.44
C ARG A 619 35.00 -1.10 -16.40
N ILE A 620 35.31 0.12 -15.96
CA ILE A 620 36.06 1.11 -16.75
C ILE A 620 37.42 0.54 -17.15
N ARG A 621 38.15 -0.11 -16.23
CA ARG A 621 39.44 -0.75 -16.54
C ARG A 621 39.31 -1.85 -17.61
N CYS A 622 38.32 -2.74 -17.50
CA CYS A 622 38.08 -3.78 -18.51
C CYS A 622 37.72 -3.17 -19.87
N LEU A 623 36.95 -2.07 -19.90
CA LEU A 623 36.64 -1.34 -21.14
C LEU A 623 37.90 -0.74 -21.78
N VAL A 624 38.74 -0.06 -21.00
CA VAL A 624 40.01 0.54 -21.47
C VAL A 624 40.96 -0.54 -22.00
N LYS A 625 41.06 -1.68 -21.31
CA LYS A 625 41.91 -2.81 -21.70
C LYS A 625 41.30 -3.69 -22.80
N LYS A 626 40.07 -3.40 -23.25
CA LYS A 626 39.30 -4.23 -24.20
C LYS A 626 39.14 -5.69 -23.76
N GLU A 627 39.14 -5.93 -22.44
CA GLU A 627 38.94 -7.25 -21.85
C GLU A 627 37.47 -7.68 -21.99
N LYS A 628 37.24 -8.88 -22.53
CA LYS A 628 35.90 -9.45 -22.65
C LYS A 628 35.54 -10.21 -21.37
N ASP A 629 35.07 -9.48 -20.36
CA ASP A 629 34.46 -10.06 -19.15
C ASP A 629 32.96 -9.78 -19.14
N GLU A 630 32.19 -10.76 -19.61
CA GLU A 630 30.74 -10.67 -19.71
C GLU A 630 30.03 -10.92 -18.37
N ASP A 631 30.62 -11.73 -17.49
CA ASP A 631 30.09 -11.97 -16.14
C ASP A 631 30.28 -10.73 -15.26
N SER A 632 31.41 -10.02 -15.38
CA SER A 632 31.59 -8.70 -14.74
C SER A 632 30.63 -7.64 -15.31
N LEU A 633 30.44 -7.59 -16.64
CA LEU A 633 29.45 -6.69 -17.24
C LEU A 633 28.04 -6.96 -16.73
N ALA A 634 27.62 -8.23 -16.69
CA ALA A 634 26.29 -8.61 -16.23
C ALA A 634 26.09 -8.27 -14.74
N ARG A 635 27.09 -8.52 -13.89
CA ARG A 635 27.06 -8.12 -12.48
C ARG A 635 26.91 -6.62 -12.33
N TRP A 636 27.71 -5.83 -13.04
CA TRP A 636 27.65 -4.36 -12.99
C TRP A 636 26.32 -3.81 -13.49
N LEU A 637 25.80 -4.33 -14.61
CA LEU A 637 24.50 -3.91 -15.15
C LEU A 637 23.35 -4.21 -14.17
N VAL A 638 23.35 -5.38 -13.53
CA VAL A 638 22.32 -5.73 -12.54
C VAL A 638 22.32 -4.74 -11.37
N VAL A 639 23.46 -4.55 -10.69
CA VAL A 639 23.50 -3.63 -9.53
C VAL A 639 23.25 -2.18 -9.92
N THR A 640 23.74 -1.76 -11.09
CA THR A 640 23.51 -0.38 -11.59
C THR A 640 22.04 -0.18 -11.95
N SER A 641 21.38 -1.18 -12.54
CA SER A 641 19.95 -1.09 -12.84
C SER A 641 19.09 -0.98 -11.59
N LEU A 642 19.43 -1.72 -10.52
CA LEU A 642 18.72 -1.63 -9.24
C LEU A 642 18.93 -0.26 -8.58
N LEU A 643 20.19 0.20 -8.47
CA LEU A 643 20.51 1.52 -7.92
C LEU A 643 19.85 2.65 -8.71
N ALA A 644 19.95 2.62 -10.04
CA ALA A 644 19.36 3.67 -10.88
C ALA A 644 17.83 3.69 -10.77
N SER A 645 17.18 2.52 -10.73
CA SER A 645 15.72 2.46 -10.58
C SER A 645 15.26 2.96 -9.22
N TYR A 646 16.01 2.63 -8.17
CA TYR A 646 15.79 3.15 -6.83
C TYR A 646 15.92 4.69 -6.79
N LEU A 647 16.98 5.25 -7.36
CA LEU A 647 17.19 6.70 -7.43
C LEU A 647 16.13 7.43 -8.29
N VAL A 648 15.63 6.79 -9.36
CA VAL A 648 14.52 7.35 -10.16
C VAL A 648 13.25 7.46 -9.33
N LEU A 649 12.90 6.43 -8.56
CA LEU A 649 11.75 6.48 -7.64
C LEU A 649 11.95 7.58 -6.60
N LEU A 650 13.13 7.65 -5.96
CA LEU A 650 13.42 8.71 -5.00
C LEU A 650 13.31 10.09 -5.63
N GLY A 651 13.82 10.29 -6.84
CA GLY A 651 13.70 11.55 -7.56
C GLY A 651 12.24 11.96 -7.78
N GLY A 652 11.35 11.02 -8.12
CA GLY A 652 9.92 11.28 -8.28
C GLY A 652 9.21 11.65 -6.98
N ILE A 653 9.52 10.94 -5.88
CA ILE A 653 8.96 11.23 -4.56
C ILE A 653 9.51 12.56 -4.01
N SER A 654 10.82 12.80 -4.13
CA SER A 654 11.46 14.06 -3.75
C SER A 654 10.93 15.24 -4.57
N TYR A 655 10.51 15.02 -5.82
CA TYR A 655 9.83 16.05 -6.59
C TYR A 655 8.47 16.39 -5.97
N SER A 656 7.68 15.38 -5.59
CA SER A 656 6.36 15.58 -4.97
C SER A 656 6.48 16.30 -3.62
N GLU A 657 7.53 15.96 -2.84
CA GLU A 657 7.89 16.59 -1.56
C GLU A 657 8.09 18.11 -1.68
N ILE A 658 8.85 18.55 -2.68
CA ILE A 658 9.19 19.97 -2.84
C ILE A 658 8.11 20.77 -3.56
N SER A 659 7.24 20.11 -4.33
CA SER A 659 6.33 20.78 -5.24
C SER A 659 4.87 20.81 -4.78
N GLY A 660 4.45 19.88 -3.92
CA GLY A 660 3.03 19.77 -3.54
C GLY A 660 2.80 19.49 -2.06
N TRP A 661 3.28 18.36 -1.54
CA TRP A 661 2.93 17.89 -0.20
C TRP A 661 4.00 16.97 0.37
N ASN A 662 3.91 16.67 1.67
CA ASN A 662 4.81 15.73 2.34
C ASN A 662 4.66 14.31 1.73
N ALA A 663 5.63 13.91 0.92
CA ALA A 663 5.62 12.70 0.12
C ALA A 663 6.70 11.69 0.53
N ILE A 664 7.70 12.09 1.32
CA ILE A 664 8.73 11.17 1.85
C ILE A 664 8.11 10.34 2.98
N LEU A 665 7.30 9.36 2.60
CA LEU A 665 6.61 8.43 3.49
C LEU A 665 6.89 7.00 3.01
N TYR A 666 7.14 6.08 3.95
CA TYR A 666 7.66 4.76 3.59
C TYR A 666 6.70 3.93 2.75
N TRP A 667 5.38 4.17 2.85
CA TRP A 667 4.39 3.45 2.05
C TRP A 667 4.38 3.90 0.59
N TYR A 668 4.68 5.18 0.30
CA TYR A 668 4.92 5.65 -1.07
C TYR A 668 6.25 5.12 -1.63
N LEU A 669 7.22 4.91 -0.75
CA LEU A 669 8.53 4.34 -1.07
C LEU A 669 8.57 2.81 -0.99
N SER A 670 7.43 2.15 -0.76
CA SER A 670 7.35 0.73 -0.42
C SER A 670 8.03 -0.18 -1.45
N GLY A 671 7.85 0.11 -2.74
CA GLY A 671 8.50 -0.60 -3.85
C GLY A 671 10.03 -0.41 -3.90
N GLY A 672 10.56 0.65 -3.29
CA GLY A 672 11.99 0.99 -3.27
C GLY A 672 12.81 0.14 -2.30
N TYR A 673 12.26 -0.21 -1.14
CA TYR A 673 12.97 -0.99 -0.11
C TYR A 673 13.52 -2.34 -0.59
N PRO A 674 12.74 -3.24 -1.25
CA PRO A 674 13.31 -4.50 -1.75
C PRO A 674 14.35 -4.29 -2.85
N VAL A 675 14.23 -3.21 -3.65
CA VAL A 675 15.20 -2.86 -4.69
C VAL A 675 16.51 -2.36 -4.07
N MET A 676 16.42 -1.53 -3.04
CA MET A 676 17.55 -1.03 -2.25
C MET A 676 18.30 -2.19 -1.58
N ILE A 677 17.60 -3.06 -0.84
CA ILE A 677 18.18 -4.25 -0.20
C ILE A 677 18.86 -5.14 -1.24
N ALA A 678 18.20 -5.39 -2.37
CA ALA A 678 18.78 -6.19 -3.44
C ALA A 678 20.07 -5.55 -3.99
N PHE A 679 20.08 -4.23 -4.20
CA PHE A 679 21.27 -3.50 -4.62
C PHE A 679 22.42 -3.66 -3.62
N GLU A 680 22.18 -3.34 -2.35
CA GLU A 680 23.20 -3.35 -1.29
C GLU A 680 23.85 -4.72 -1.15
N VAL A 681 23.03 -5.76 -1.02
CA VAL A 681 23.50 -7.13 -0.81
C VAL A 681 24.22 -7.66 -2.05
N LEU A 682 23.69 -7.42 -3.26
CA LEU A 682 24.34 -7.87 -4.50
C LEU A 682 25.64 -7.14 -4.78
N ALA A 683 25.71 -5.83 -4.55
CA ALA A 683 26.93 -5.05 -4.72
C ALA A 683 28.06 -5.62 -3.85
N LEU A 684 27.77 -5.92 -2.59
CA LEU A 684 28.72 -6.57 -1.67
C LEU A 684 29.14 -7.97 -2.13
N ILE A 685 28.17 -8.82 -2.51
CA ILE A 685 28.47 -10.17 -3.02
C ILE A 685 29.37 -10.11 -4.25
N PHE A 686 29.08 -9.21 -5.19
CA PHE A 686 29.82 -9.10 -6.44
C PHE A 686 31.20 -8.48 -6.25
N ALA A 687 31.34 -7.45 -5.40
CA ALA A 687 32.64 -6.90 -5.04
C ALA A 687 33.53 -7.95 -4.35
N TRP A 688 32.95 -8.79 -3.49
CA TRP A 688 33.66 -9.91 -2.87
C TRP A 688 34.12 -10.96 -3.88
N TYR A 689 33.30 -11.28 -4.89
CA TYR A 689 33.69 -12.19 -5.96
C TYR A 689 34.88 -11.64 -6.77
N ASP A 690 34.85 -10.34 -7.07
CA ASP A 690 35.94 -9.67 -7.79
C ASP A 690 37.23 -9.58 -6.98
N LEU A 691 37.13 -9.32 -5.68
CA LEU A 691 38.27 -9.33 -4.77
C LEU A 691 38.92 -10.72 -4.70
N LYS A 692 38.11 -11.78 -4.65
CA LYS A 692 38.63 -13.17 -4.66
C LYS A 692 39.31 -13.51 -5.97
N ALA A 693 38.74 -13.11 -7.11
CA ALA A 693 39.36 -13.33 -8.41
C ALA A 693 40.72 -12.61 -8.51
N PHE A 694 40.78 -11.34 -8.09
CA PHE A 694 42.01 -10.55 -8.09
C PHE A 694 43.11 -11.16 -7.20
N ARG A 695 42.75 -11.64 -6.01
CA ARG A 695 43.70 -12.33 -5.10
C ARG A 695 44.20 -13.65 -5.68
N ALA A 696 43.36 -14.39 -6.40
CA ALA A 696 43.78 -15.64 -7.06
C ALA A 696 44.77 -15.36 -8.21
N GLU A 697 44.50 -14.34 -9.03
CA GLU A 697 45.42 -13.92 -10.10
C GLU A 697 46.79 -13.46 -9.58
N ARG A 698 46.84 -12.79 -8.42
CA ARG A 698 48.12 -12.38 -7.78
C ARG A 698 48.88 -13.53 -7.11
N LYS A 699 48.22 -14.60 -6.68
CA LYS A 699 48.89 -15.77 -6.08
C LYS A 699 49.37 -16.79 -7.12
N GLY A 700 48.85 -16.72 -8.35
CA GLY A 700 49.28 -17.54 -9.48
C GLY A 700 50.32 -16.86 -10.39
N LYS A 701 50.69 -15.62 -10.09
CA LYS A 701 51.89 -14.93 -10.58
C LYS A 701 52.94 -14.96 -9.47
#